data_AF-B4WMK5-F1
#
_entry.id   AF-B4WMK5-F1
#
_cell.length_a   1.000
_cell.length_b   1.000
_cell.length_c   1.000
_cell.angle_alpha   90.00
_cell.angle_beta   90.00
_cell.angle_gamma   90.00
#
_symmetry.space_group_name_H-M   'P 1'
#
loop_
_entity.id
_entity.type
_entity.pdbx_description
1 polymer ?
#
loop_
_entity_poly.entity_id
_entity_poly.type
_entity_poly.pdbx_seq_one_letter_code
_entity_poly.pdbx_strand_id
1 'polypeptide(L)'
;MLKRLLPFVLLMTGGFWGATNLSAALKLNLAANAQADVQEITGESDEPEGLYYTFFDERILLDERTDQIAVQFTEESATRGGIDGLTPAYLQLRQDVEAALAETRDISQTPVDIDISPLGNSYALITLPESGTRSLTNNITRQLDQPYVAATLPVVTRQGSNESIVITPEVVVSFAPETTQAEAEEMVSEYGMEMVRPLQFSPGRFLMRATAATGTAILATANQLDSVPGVQSATPNFVQSVAYQRDVNLGEMDFGAPERGEENASEDEPDNDIDEQLSEEKLEETLNEGLEETSNEAADETTDEAVDEASTTSEEVPDATEADESSTRAFAFPNSLLPWQWLLNSFPMRPNADRTDIYALEAWLKSDSGEGVTVAVVDSLLQWDHPDLINSVYRLPSTVSNPLPGEVSGWDFSSDVVTCEVTNSNNCAYGDPDTRISNEEVAVYKQEFQDSVALSDEELLSTYADFDEYLQYQAPESTPTERANYMRFVFQSTPSGEFHGTWSAGVITARPQTNIGLVGVAPNAQFLPVRVFGLNGKITPSALIEASGYAAARGVDVINFSLSSSAPVEEFETMLNDIMRADPNLVIVASAGNLNVNRASFPAGGPNVIAVGSTNIYGGRSFYSSYGQGLDVVAPGGDVSNSLVEGILTTGGAWVSGFWEGLSSGNLEASYSAIDDRGQYVGVQGTSFSAPAVSGIVALMKDADDNDVLTRDQITELLIRSADYNELQISTEEMAEYQQFQEQTGSTISAQEYFFGRGLVNAEVAVDGVRNAVRSVAP
;
A
#
# COMPACT_ATOMS: atom_id res chain seq x y z
N MET A 1 23.77 10.31 0.77
CA MET A 1 23.05 9.89 2.00
C MET A 1 22.06 10.95 2.52
N LEU A 2 22.23 12.24 2.23
CA LEU A 2 21.44 13.37 2.76
C LEU A 2 19.97 13.45 2.24
N LYS A 3 19.57 12.63 1.25
CA LYS A 3 18.19 12.57 0.71
C LYS A 3 17.49 11.21 0.71
N ARG A 4 18.06 10.14 1.30
CA ARG A 4 17.28 8.93 1.65
C ARG A 4 16.04 9.24 2.51
N LEU A 5 16.03 10.45 3.09
CA LEU A 5 15.10 10.97 4.08
C LEU A 5 14.29 12.18 3.60
N LEU A 6 14.49 12.65 2.37
CA LEU A 6 13.78 13.84 1.89
C LEU A 6 12.32 13.61 1.45
N PRO A 7 11.76 12.39 1.28
CA PRO A 7 10.31 12.26 1.11
C PRO A 7 9.51 12.51 2.40
N PHE A 8 10.19 12.63 3.55
CA PHE A 8 9.60 12.44 4.86
C PHE A 8 9.22 13.73 5.61
N VAL A 9 9.61 14.93 5.13
CA VAL A 9 9.37 16.20 5.87
C VAL A 9 9.03 17.38 4.93
N LEU A 10 7.97 17.32 4.13
CA LEU A 10 7.56 18.50 3.34
C LEU A 10 6.05 18.66 3.21
N LEU A 11 5.45 19.37 4.17
CA LEU A 11 4.35 20.31 3.91
C LEU A 11 4.05 21.16 5.15
N MET A 12 4.06 22.49 4.98
CA MET A 12 2.94 23.39 5.29
C MET A 12 3.41 24.85 5.22
N THR A 13 3.16 25.53 4.10
CA THR A 13 2.51 26.86 4.11
C THR A 13 1.97 27.14 2.70
N GLY A 14 0.65 26.99 2.53
CA GLY A 14 -0.05 27.54 1.38
C GLY A 14 -0.12 29.07 1.48
N GLY A 15 0.21 29.75 0.38
CA GLY A 15 0.11 31.20 0.28
C GLY A 15 0.18 31.67 -1.17
N PHE A 16 -0.98 31.70 -1.83
CA PHE A 16 -1.22 32.44 -3.07
C PHE A 16 -0.60 33.85 -3.01
N TRP A 17 0.27 34.26 -3.94
CA TRP A 17 0.33 35.64 -4.48
C TRP A 17 1.25 35.72 -5.74
N GLY A 18 0.65 36.08 -6.88
CA GLY A 18 1.21 37.02 -7.86
C GLY A 18 2.43 36.62 -8.71
N ALA A 19 2.18 36.18 -9.94
CA ALA A 19 3.16 36.14 -11.02
C ALA A 19 3.78 37.53 -11.29
N THR A 20 5.12 37.62 -11.42
CA THR A 20 5.78 38.46 -12.43
C THR A 20 7.16 37.91 -12.82
N ASN A 21 7.42 37.93 -14.13
CA ASN A 21 8.61 37.54 -14.86
C ASN A 21 9.97 37.88 -14.22
N LEU A 22 10.93 36.95 -14.30
CA LEU A 22 12.23 37.25 -14.88
C LEU A 22 12.79 36.04 -15.66
N SER A 23 13.04 36.30 -16.93
CA SER A 23 13.35 35.37 -18.01
C SER A 23 14.86 35.16 -18.16
N ALA A 24 15.19 34.00 -18.73
CA ALA A 24 16.32 33.73 -19.61
C ALA A 24 17.75 33.82 -19.03
N ALA A 25 18.28 32.66 -18.63
CA ALA A 25 19.59 32.17 -19.07
C ALA A 25 19.93 30.79 -18.45
N LEU A 26 19.26 29.70 -18.85
CA LEU A 26 19.80 28.35 -18.65
C LEU A 26 19.16 27.30 -19.58
N LYS A 27 18.84 27.66 -20.81
CA LYS A 27 18.54 26.71 -21.88
C LYS A 27 19.81 26.52 -22.71
N LEU A 28 20.73 25.64 -22.33
CA LEU A 28 21.66 25.03 -23.28
C LEU A 28 22.46 23.85 -22.67
N ASN A 29 22.32 22.69 -23.32
CA ASN A 29 23.18 21.50 -23.30
C ASN A 29 23.06 20.50 -22.13
N LEU A 30 21.95 19.75 -22.12
CA LEU A 30 21.90 18.32 -21.79
C LEU A 30 20.97 17.53 -22.74
N ALA A 31 20.60 18.09 -23.91
CA ALA A 31 19.71 17.49 -24.91
C ALA A 31 20.46 16.92 -26.14
N ALA A 32 21.75 16.64 -26.04
CA ALA A 32 22.56 16.15 -27.16
C ALA A 32 22.68 14.63 -27.14
N ASN A 33 21.55 13.93 -27.28
CA ASN A 33 21.41 12.58 -27.86
C ASN A 33 19.94 12.16 -28.06
N ALA A 34 19.03 13.13 -28.27
CA ALA A 34 17.62 12.88 -28.57
C ALA A 34 17.20 13.66 -29.83
N GLN A 35 17.78 13.30 -30.98
CA GLN A 35 17.34 13.81 -32.28
C GLN A 35 17.43 12.68 -33.33
N ALA A 36 16.28 12.07 -33.60
CA ALA A 36 16.00 11.39 -34.85
C ALA A 36 14.63 11.89 -35.36
N ASP A 37 14.56 12.12 -36.67
CA ASP A 37 13.59 12.94 -37.39
C ASP A 37 12.11 12.58 -37.17
N VAL A 38 11.29 13.60 -36.89
CA VAL A 38 9.82 13.55 -37.05
C VAL A 38 9.45 14.49 -38.20
N GLN A 39 8.84 13.94 -39.26
CA GLN A 39 8.27 14.72 -40.35
C GLN A 39 7.01 15.46 -39.89
N GLU A 40 6.96 16.77 -40.18
CA GLU A 40 5.84 17.68 -39.94
C GLU A 40 4.53 17.17 -40.57
N ILE A 41 3.49 17.05 -39.75
CA ILE A 41 2.09 17.20 -40.19
C ILE A 41 1.57 18.48 -39.55
N THR A 42 1.38 19.51 -40.36
CA THR A 42 0.87 20.82 -39.95
C THR A 42 -0.63 20.78 -39.71
N GLY A 43 -1.05 21.14 -38.49
CA GLY A 43 -2.41 21.53 -38.13
C GLY A 43 -2.37 22.44 -36.90
N GLU A 44 -2.75 23.70 -37.05
CA GLU A 44 -2.83 24.72 -35.99
C GLU A 44 -3.80 24.31 -34.86
N SER A 45 -3.35 24.40 -33.61
CA SER A 45 -4.21 24.67 -32.44
C SER A 45 -3.42 25.41 -31.35
N ASP A 46 -3.95 26.57 -30.93
CA ASP A 46 -3.46 27.45 -29.86
C ASP A 46 -3.56 26.80 -28.45
N GLU A 47 -2.76 25.78 -28.15
CA GLU A 47 -2.76 25.09 -26.85
C GLU A 47 -1.32 24.96 -26.29
N PRO A 48 -1.09 25.06 -24.96
CA PRO A 48 0.26 25.17 -24.41
C PRO A 48 1.12 23.92 -24.70
N GLU A 49 2.36 24.15 -25.16
CA GLU A 49 3.39 23.14 -25.55
C GLU A 49 3.98 22.34 -24.35
N GLY A 50 3.13 21.78 -23.46
CA GLY A 50 3.57 21.02 -22.27
C GLY A 50 3.69 19.50 -22.49
N LEU A 51 4.39 18.79 -21.59
CA LEU A 51 4.37 17.33 -21.53
C LEU A 51 3.03 16.87 -20.95
N TYR A 52 2.38 15.89 -21.58
CA TYR A 52 1.11 15.34 -21.07
C TYR A 52 0.85 13.92 -21.58
N TYR A 53 -0.01 13.20 -20.88
CA TYR A 53 -0.69 12.00 -21.40
C TYR A 53 -2.22 12.20 -21.36
N THR A 54 -2.93 11.49 -22.23
CA THR A 54 -4.40 11.52 -22.28
C THR A 54 -5.03 10.57 -21.26
N PHE A 55 -6.14 10.99 -20.65
CA PHE A 55 -7.02 10.20 -19.79
C PHE A 55 -8.48 10.53 -20.12
N PHE A 56 -9.23 9.64 -20.77
CA PHE A 56 -10.61 9.83 -21.24
C PHE A 56 -10.86 11.23 -21.82
N ASP A 57 -10.05 11.60 -22.82
CA ASP A 57 -10.02 12.92 -23.48
C ASP A 57 -9.46 14.11 -22.67
N GLU A 58 -9.11 13.93 -21.39
CA GLU A 58 -8.46 14.95 -20.57
C GLU A 58 -6.93 14.87 -20.67
N ARG A 59 -6.26 16.02 -20.58
CA ARG A 59 -4.79 16.08 -20.54
C ARG A 59 -4.29 16.10 -19.11
N ILE A 60 -3.50 15.09 -18.74
CA ILE A 60 -2.74 15.10 -17.48
C ILE A 60 -1.38 15.72 -17.74
N LEU A 61 -1.19 16.94 -17.24
CA LEU A 61 0.04 17.72 -17.42
C LEU A 61 1.19 17.22 -16.54
N LEU A 62 2.39 17.21 -17.14
CA LEU A 62 3.63 16.73 -16.54
C LEU A 62 4.72 17.79 -16.59
N ASP A 63 5.53 17.86 -15.54
CA ASP A 63 6.74 18.67 -15.47
C ASP A 63 7.98 17.76 -15.41
N GLU A 64 9.00 18.05 -16.20
CA GLU A 64 10.26 17.29 -16.19
C GLU A 64 11.08 17.59 -14.92
N ARG A 65 11.57 16.53 -14.26
CA ARG A 65 12.46 16.63 -13.08
C ARG A 65 13.91 16.72 -13.54
N THR A 66 14.44 17.94 -13.59
CA THR A 66 15.86 18.16 -13.95
C THR A 66 16.85 17.85 -12.83
N ASP A 67 16.34 17.67 -11.61
CA ASP A 67 17.05 17.27 -10.42
C ASP A 67 17.11 15.75 -10.25
N GLN A 68 16.49 14.96 -11.14
CA GLN A 68 16.45 13.51 -11.05
C GLN A 68 16.69 12.82 -12.38
N ILE A 69 17.30 11.64 -12.32
CA ILE A 69 17.41 10.72 -13.46
C ILE A 69 17.20 9.29 -12.97
N ALA A 70 16.48 8.50 -13.76
CA ALA A 70 16.32 7.07 -13.47
C ALA A 70 17.38 6.26 -14.21
N VAL A 71 17.84 5.19 -13.58
CA VAL A 71 18.69 4.16 -14.17
C VAL A 71 17.89 2.87 -14.23
N GLN A 72 17.85 2.23 -15.39
CA GLN A 72 17.36 0.88 -15.58
C GLN A 72 18.54 -0.08 -15.59
N PHE A 73 18.50 -1.12 -14.76
CA PHE A 73 19.51 -2.18 -14.75
C PHE A 73 19.23 -3.24 -15.83
N THR A 74 20.27 -3.93 -16.26
CA THR A 74 20.09 -5.12 -17.11
C THR A 74 19.34 -6.21 -16.34
N GLU A 75 18.57 -7.06 -17.03
CA GLU A 75 17.84 -8.19 -16.42
C GLU A 75 18.73 -9.09 -15.55
N GLU A 76 19.93 -9.45 -16.02
CA GLU A 76 20.87 -10.26 -15.21
C GLU A 76 21.24 -9.56 -13.91
N SER A 77 21.53 -8.26 -13.97
CA SER A 77 21.92 -7.49 -12.78
C SER A 77 20.75 -7.21 -11.82
N ALA A 78 19.54 -7.05 -12.37
CA ALA A 78 18.31 -6.86 -11.59
C ALA A 78 17.91 -8.14 -10.85
N THR A 79 18.15 -9.32 -11.44
CA THR A 79 17.75 -10.62 -10.89
C THR A 79 18.78 -11.29 -10.01
N ARG A 80 20.08 -11.11 -10.29
CA ARG A 80 21.17 -11.77 -9.56
C ARG A 80 21.94 -10.83 -8.64
N GLY A 81 21.63 -9.53 -8.63
CA GLY A 81 22.55 -8.52 -8.12
C GLY A 81 23.57 -8.11 -9.19
N GLY A 82 24.39 -7.11 -8.89
CA GLY A 82 25.37 -6.49 -9.79
C GLY A 82 26.47 -7.45 -10.27
N ILE A 83 27.66 -6.92 -10.54
CA ILE A 83 28.73 -7.67 -11.22
C ILE A 83 29.12 -8.97 -10.47
N ASP A 84 29.02 -8.97 -9.14
CA ASP A 84 29.38 -10.11 -8.29
C ASP A 84 28.25 -11.13 -8.08
N GLY A 85 27.03 -10.83 -8.53
CA GLY A 85 25.85 -11.66 -8.31
C GLY A 85 25.45 -11.81 -6.83
N LEU A 86 25.86 -10.88 -5.98
CA LEU A 86 25.61 -10.89 -4.53
C LEU A 86 25.16 -9.52 -4.00
N THR A 87 25.71 -8.45 -4.56
CA THR A 87 25.40 -7.08 -4.16
C THR A 87 24.25 -6.55 -5.02
N PRO A 88 23.12 -6.08 -4.45
CA PRO A 88 22.06 -5.43 -5.22
C PRO A 88 22.60 -4.39 -6.22
N ALA A 89 22.09 -4.37 -7.46
CA ALA A 89 22.66 -3.54 -8.54
C ALA A 89 22.70 -2.04 -8.21
N TYR A 90 21.69 -1.54 -7.49
CA TYR A 90 21.69 -0.14 -7.03
C TYR A 90 22.81 0.16 -6.02
N LEU A 91 23.15 -0.80 -5.15
CA LEU A 91 24.25 -0.66 -4.20
C LEU A 91 25.60 -0.63 -4.91
N GLN A 92 25.77 -1.46 -5.94
CA GLN A 92 26.95 -1.41 -6.80
C GLN A 92 27.06 -0.05 -7.50
N LEU A 93 25.96 0.44 -8.08
CA LEU A 93 25.91 1.77 -8.71
C LEU A 93 26.32 2.87 -7.74
N ARG A 94 25.80 2.81 -6.51
CA ARG A 94 26.14 3.75 -5.46
C ARG A 94 27.63 3.74 -5.14
N GLN A 95 28.21 2.56 -4.92
CA GLN A 95 29.64 2.41 -4.65
C GLN A 95 30.51 2.96 -5.78
N ASP A 96 30.14 2.71 -7.03
CA ASP A 96 30.89 3.18 -8.21
C ASP A 96 30.83 4.71 -8.33
N VAL A 97 29.65 5.30 -8.11
CA VAL A 97 29.46 6.76 -8.12
C VAL A 97 30.23 7.41 -6.97
N GLU A 98 30.16 6.87 -5.75
CA GLU A 98 30.88 7.38 -4.58
C GLU A 98 32.40 7.31 -4.76
N ALA A 99 32.92 6.20 -5.29
CA ALA A 99 34.33 6.03 -5.60
C ALA A 99 34.81 7.07 -6.63
N ALA A 100 34.02 7.30 -7.69
CA ALA A 100 34.34 8.29 -8.71
C ALA A 100 34.34 9.73 -8.17
N LEU A 101 33.43 10.05 -7.25
CA LEU A 101 33.41 11.35 -6.58
C LEU A 101 34.63 11.56 -5.68
N ALA A 102 35.06 10.52 -4.96
CA ALA A 102 36.24 10.57 -4.11
C ALA A 102 37.53 10.90 -4.92
N GLU A 103 37.66 10.40 -6.14
CA GLU A 103 38.78 10.69 -7.04
C GLU A 103 38.81 12.14 -7.56
N THR A 104 37.66 12.84 -7.53
CA THR A 104 37.53 14.23 -8.01
C THR A 104 37.73 15.29 -6.94
N ARG A 105 37.99 14.90 -5.68
CA ARG A 105 38.28 15.80 -4.56
C ARG A 105 39.68 16.43 -4.70
N ASP A 106 39.80 17.42 -5.58
CA ASP A 106 40.79 18.49 -5.46
C ASP A 106 40.05 19.77 -5.03
N ILE A 107 40.55 20.44 -3.99
CA ILE A 107 40.16 21.78 -3.50
C ILE A 107 38.84 21.90 -2.68
N SER A 108 38.98 21.88 -1.34
CA SER A 108 38.21 22.66 -0.33
C SER A 108 36.69 22.86 -0.46
N GLN A 109 35.90 21.94 -1.03
CA GLN A 109 34.44 22.08 -1.11
C GLN A 109 33.70 20.98 -0.35
N THR A 110 32.55 21.39 0.20
CA THR A 110 31.52 20.59 0.89
C THR A 110 31.26 19.26 0.18
N PRO A 111 31.00 18.16 0.90
CA PRO A 111 30.62 16.89 0.28
C PRO A 111 29.49 17.10 -0.74
N VAL A 112 29.68 16.56 -1.95
CA VAL A 112 28.61 16.50 -2.94
C VAL A 112 27.76 15.31 -2.55
N ASP A 113 26.57 15.58 -2.03
CA ASP A 113 25.60 14.53 -1.76
C ASP A 113 24.88 14.13 -3.04
N ILE A 114 25.04 12.88 -3.44
CA ILE A 114 24.23 12.23 -4.48
C ILE A 114 23.40 11.17 -3.77
N ASP A 115 22.10 11.21 -4.00
CA ASP A 115 21.20 10.20 -3.48
C ASP A 115 20.84 9.20 -4.57
N ILE A 116 21.07 7.92 -4.29
CA ILE A 116 20.79 6.80 -5.19
C ILE A 116 19.94 5.82 -4.39
N SER A 117 18.67 5.74 -4.78
CA SER A 117 17.65 4.96 -4.08
C SER A 117 17.06 3.91 -5.03
N PRO A 118 16.85 2.66 -4.59
CA PRO A 118 16.26 1.65 -5.45
C PRO A 118 14.80 1.98 -5.73
N LEU A 119 14.28 1.53 -6.87
CA LEU A 119 12.87 1.57 -7.23
C LEU A 119 12.50 0.18 -7.77
N GLY A 120 12.11 -0.69 -6.84
CA GLY A 120 12.16 -2.14 -7.03
C GLY A 120 13.58 -2.64 -7.37
N ASN A 121 13.67 -3.81 -7.98
CA ASN A 121 14.96 -4.46 -8.29
C ASN A 121 15.58 -3.98 -9.62
N SER A 122 14.76 -3.45 -10.53
CA SER A 122 15.15 -3.15 -11.91
C SER A 122 15.54 -1.69 -12.14
N TYR A 123 15.26 -0.80 -11.20
CA TYR A 123 15.49 0.63 -11.36
C TYR A 123 16.15 1.26 -10.14
N ALA A 124 16.82 2.39 -10.34
CA ALA A 124 17.25 3.29 -9.28
C ALA A 124 16.95 4.74 -9.67
N LEU A 125 16.51 5.54 -8.70
CA LEU A 125 16.41 6.99 -8.84
C LEU A 125 17.68 7.64 -8.33
N ILE A 126 18.25 8.52 -9.14
CA ILE A 126 19.40 9.35 -8.78
C ILE A 126 18.93 10.78 -8.63
N THR A 127 19.04 11.35 -7.43
CA THR A 127 18.81 12.77 -7.20
C THR A 127 20.13 13.53 -7.35
N LEU A 128 20.16 14.46 -8.29
CA LEU A 128 21.29 15.31 -8.60
C LEU A 128 21.32 16.55 -7.68
N PRO A 129 22.50 17.02 -7.26
CA PRO A 129 22.62 18.17 -6.36
C PRO A 129 22.26 19.49 -7.05
N GLU A 130 21.46 20.32 -6.38
CA GLU A 130 20.97 21.62 -6.88
C GLU A 130 22.09 22.61 -7.24
N SER A 131 23.26 22.50 -6.58
CA SER A 131 24.42 23.38 -6.75
C SER A 131 25.54 22.79 -7.61
N GLY A 132 25.29 21.65 -8.27
CA GLY A 132 26.30 20.94 -9.04
C GLY A 132 26.85 21.76 -10.21
N THR A 133 28.18 21.91 -10.27
CA THR A 133 28.82 22.41 -11.50
C THR A 133 28.60 21.42 -12.64
N ARG A 134 28.51 21.89 -13.88
CA ARG A 134 28.37 21.03 -15.09
C ARG A 134 29.42 19.89 -15.17
N SER A 135 30.58 20.06 -14.52
CA SER A 135 31.62 19.03 -14.41
C SER A 135 31.20 17.84 -13.56
N LEU A 136 30.44 18.08 -12.48
CA LEU A 136 29.95 17.06 -11.57
C LEU A 136 28.89 16.19 -12.26
N THR A 137 27.90 16.82 -12.89
CA THR A 137 26.87 16.10 -13.67
C THR A 137 27.51 15.23 -14.75
N ASN A 138 28.51 15.75 -15.49
CA ASN A 138 29.24 14.98 -16.50
C ASN A 138 30.05 13.81 -15.91
N ASN A 139 30.53 13.91 -14.66
CA ASN A 139 31.21 12.80 -13.98
C ASN A 139 30.21 11.71 -13.62
N ILE A 140 29.07 12.09 -13.05
CA ILE A 140 27.98 11.17 -12.70
C ILE A 140 27.48 10.45 -13.95
N THR A 141 27.14 11.19 -15.01
CA THR A 141 26.64 10.60 -16.27
C THR A 141 27.65 9.63 -16.89
N ARG A 142 28.97 9.85 -16.75
CA ARG A 142 29.97 8.88 -17.21
C ARG A 142 29.97 7.58 -16.39
N GLN A 143 29.64 7.65 -15.10
CA GLN A 143 29.51 6.46 -14.25
C GLN A 143 28.21 5.69 -14.49
N LEU A 144 27.31 6.18 -15.34
CA LEU A 144 26.12 5.45 -15.76
C LEU A 144 26.38 4.55 -16.97
N ASP A 145 27.54 4.68 -17.62
CA ASP A 145 27.96 3.81 -18.73
C ASP A 145 28.65 2.54 -18.20
N GLN A 146 27.89 1.78 -17.40
CA GLN A 146 28.36 0.55 -16.75
C GLN A 146 27.70 -0.67 -17.41
N PRO A 147 28.37 -1.84 -17.44
CA PRO A 147 27.83 -3.03 -18.09
C PRO A 147 26.55 -3.56 -17.45
N TYR A 148 26.27 -3.21 -16.19
CA TYR A 148 25.05 -3.58 -15.47
C TYR A 148 23.92 -2.54 -15.63
N VAL A 149 24.16 -1.41 -16.31
CA VAL A 149 23.16 -0.38 -16.62
C VAL A 149 22.67 -0.56 -18.06
N ALA A 150 21.36 -0.76 -18.22
CA ALA A 150 20.71 -0.93 -19.52
C ALA A 150 20.36 0.41 -20.17
N ALA A 151 19.84 1.36 -19.40
CA ALA A 151 19.43 2.67 -19.90
C ALA A 151 19.35 3.73 -18.79
N THR A 152 19.41 4.99 -19.20
CA THR A 152 19.03 6.15 -18.37
C THR A 152 17.70 6.70 -18.87
N LEU A 153 16.75 6.92 -17.96
CA LEU A 153 15.38 7.29 -18.27
C LEU A 153 15.01 8.65 -17.65
N PRO A 154 14.20 9.47 -18.32
CA PRO A 154 13.77 10.74 -17.77
C PRO A 154 12.74 10.53 -16.66
N VAL A 155 12.77 11.44 -15.69
CA VAL A 155 11.83 11.48 -14.58
C VAL A 155 10.95 12.72 -14.73
N VAL A 156 9.66 12.56 -14.49
CA VAL A 156 8.67 13.64 -14.51
C VAL A 156 7.84 13.61 -13.22
N THR A 157 7.09 14.67 -12.98
CA THR A 157 6.07 14.75 -11.94
C THR A 157 4.76 15.26 -12.54
N ARG A 158 3.62 14.90 -11.96
CA ARG A 158 2.35 15.55 -12.31
C ARG A 158 2.28 16.92 -11.64
N GLN A 159 1.68 17.89 -12.34
CA GLN A 159 1.52 19.23 -11.78
C GLN A 159 0.76 19.20 -10.45
N GLY A 160 1.32 19.83 -9.43
CA GLY A 160 0.75 19.84 -8.07
C GLY A 160 1.07 18.59 -7.24
N SER A 161 1.95 17.71 -7.72
CA SER A 161 2.43 16.54 -6.98
C SER A 161 3.96 16.53 -6.84
N ASN A 162 4.46 15.76 -5.89
CA ASN A 162 5.90 15.55 -5.64
C ASN A 162 6.37 14.14 -6.04
N GLU A 163 5.53 13.40 -6.76
CA GLU A 163 5.86 12.02 -7.16
C GLU A 163 6.98 11.99 -8.19
N SER A 164 7.66 10.84 -8.26
CA SER A 164 8.66 10.57 -9.29
C SER A 164 8.09 9.53 -10.26
N ILE A 165 7.87 9.94 -11.50
CA ILE A 165 7.37 9.08 -12.58
C ILE A 165 8.50 8.88 -13.58
N VAL A 166 8.94 7.64 -13.75
CA VAL A 166 9.93 7.28 -14.75
C VAL A 166 9.22 6.95 -16.07
N ILE A 167 9.62 7.64 -17.14
CA ILE A 167 9.11 7.35 -18.49
C ILE A 167 9.88 6.16 -19.07
N THR A 168 9.20 5.03 -19.21
CA THR A 168 9.71 3.85 -19.90
C THR A 168 9.44 3.95 -21.40
N PRO A 169 10.10 3.15 -22.26
CA PRO A 169 9.75 3.05 -23.67
C PRO A 169 8.49 2.20 -23.93
N GLU A 170 7.67 1.94 -22.90
CA GLU A 170 6.57 0.98 -22.97
C GLU A 170 5.20 1.65 -22.84
N VAL A 171 4.23 1.09 -23.54
CA VAL A 171 2.84 1.55 -23.59
C VAL A 171 1.94 0.33 -23.49
N VAL A 172 0.95 0.38 -22.62
CA VAL A 172 -0.16 -0.58 -22.62
C VAL A 172 -1.15 -0.13 -23.68
N VAL A 173 -1.38 -0.96 -24.69
CA VAL A 173 -2.31 -0.70 -25.78
C VAL A 173 -3.44 -1.71 -25.73
N SER A 174 -4.66 -1.20 -25.79
CA SER A 174 -5.86 -2.01 -25.72
C SER A 174 -6.62 -1.99 -27.03
N PHE A 175 -7.20 -3.13 -27.36
CA PHE A 175 -7.98 -3.38 -28.56
C PHE A 175 -9.26 -4.12 -28.18
N ALA A 176 -10.11 -4.39 -29.17
CA ALA A 176 -11.25 -5.28 -28.95
C ALA A 176 -10.79 -6.64 -28.40
N PRO A 177 -11.51 -7.27 -27.44
CA PRO A 177 -11.07 -8.50 -26.77
C PRO A 177 -10.72 -9.68 -27.71
N GLU A 178 -11.33 -9.73 -28.89
CA GLU A 178 -11.10 -10.73 -29.93
C GLU A 178 -9.86 -10.47 -30.81
N THR A 179 -9.22 -9.32 -30.66
CA THR A 179 -8.05 -8.92 -31.46
C THR A 179 -6.90 -9.86 -31.18
N THR A 180 -6.40 -10.51 -32.23
CA THR A 180 -5.25 -11.41 -32.11
C THR A 180 -3.95 -10.62 -31.97
N GLN A 181 -2.92 -11.26 -31.43
CA GLN A 181 -1.57 -10.66 -31.34
C GLN A 181 -1.08 -10.15 -32.70
N ALA A 182 -1.27 -10.92 -33.78
CA ALA A 182 -0.81 -10.53 -35.11
C ALA A 182 -1.55 -9.29 -35.65
N GLU A 183 -2.86 -9.18 -35.39
CA GLU A 183 -3.65 -8.01 -35.77
C GLU A 183 -3.26 -6.77 -34.96
N ALA A 184 -3.04 -6.94 -33.64
CA ALA A 184 -2.54 -5.88 -32.77
C ALA A 184 -1.18 -5.34 -33.23
N GLU A 185 -0.22 -6.25 -33.50
CA GLU A 185 1.11 -5.89 -34.04
C GLU A 185 0.99 -5.17 -35.38
N GLU A 186 0.17 -5.67 -36.30
CA GLU A 186 -0.03 -5.04 -37.62
C GLU A 186 -0.53 -3.59 -37.47
N MET A 187 -1.53 -3.36 -36.62
CA MET A 187 -2.15 -2.04 -36.40
C MET A 187 -1.17 -0.99 -35.86
N VAL A 188 -0.23 -1.38 -34.98
CA VAL A 188 0.67 -0.42 -34.33
C VAL A 188 2.08 -0.37 -34.94
N SER A 189 2.42 -1.30 -35.83
CA SER A 189 3.75 -1.39 -36.46
C SER A 189 4.16 -0.13 -37.22
N GLU A 190 3.22 0.51 -37.93
CA GLU A 190 3.46 1.76 -38.66
C GLU A 190 3.76 2.96 -37.75
N TYR A 191 3.43 2.85 -36.45
CA TYR A 191 3.68 3.86 -35.42
C TYR A 191 4.98 3.59 -34.65
N GLY A 192 5.79 2.63 -35.09
CA GLY A 192 7.08 2.31 -34.49
C GLY A 192 6.96 1.57 -33.16
N MET A 193 5.89 0.79 -32.97
CA MET A 193 5.69 -0.05 -31.80
C MET A 193 5.95 -1.53 -32.14
N GLU A 194 6.56 -2.26 -31.19
CA GLU A 194 6.70 -3.71 -31.23
C GLU A 194 6.03 -4.34 -30.01
N MET A 195 5.55 -5.57 -30.13
CA MET A 195 4.95 -6.27 -28.99
C MET A 195 6.03 -6.78 -28.04
N VAL A 196 5.90 -6.44 -26.76
CA VAL A 196 6.66 -7.08 -25.68
C VAL A 196 5.96 -8.37 -25.29
N ARG A 197 4.68 -8.28 -24.92
CA ARG A 197 3.86 -9.43 -24.53
C ARG A 197 2.36 -9.11 -24.54
N PRO A 198 1.48 -10.11 -24.71
CA PRO A 198 0.10 -9.99 -24.29
C PRO A 198 -0.01 -9.88 -22.76
N LEU A 199 -1.07 -9.23 -22.29
CA LEU A 199 -1.49 -9.32 -20.90
C LEU A 199 -2.37 -10.57 -20.74
N GLN A 200 -1.85 -11.58 -20.07
CA GLN A 200 -2.36 -12.96 -20.04
C GLN A 200 -3.77 -13.08 -19.45
N PHE A 201 -4.08 -12.27 -18.43
CA PHE A 201 -5.38 -12.25 -17.75
C PHE A 201 -6.29 -11.10 -18.19
N SER A 202 -5.86 -10.34 -19.19
CA SER A 202 -6.57 -9.14 -19.64
C SER A 202 -6.69 -9.16 -21.17
N PRO A 203 -7.64 -9.96 -21.72
CA PRO A 203 -7.78 -10.15 -23.16
C PRO A 203 -7.91 -8.84 -23.94
N GLY A 204 -7.29 -8.79 -25.12
CA GLY A 204 -7.26 -7.60 -25.97
C GLY A 204 -6.26 -6.52 -25.55
N ARG A 205 -5.50 -6.74 -24.48
CA ARG A 205 -4.51 -5.78 -23.96
C ARG A 205 -3.09 -6.31 -24.12
N PHE A 206 -2.20 -5.44 -24.55
CA PHE A 206 -0.83 -5.82 -24.86
C PHE A 206 0.14 -4.78 -24.33
N LEU A 207 1.26 -5.24 -23.80
CA LEU A 207 2.41 -4.39 -23.52
C LEU A 207 3.23 -4.25 -24.80
N MET A 208 3.33 -3.01 -25.29
CA MET A 208 4.04 -2.65 -26.50
C MET A 208 5.24 -1.77 -26.13
N ARG A 209 6.30 -1.84 -26.93
CA ARG A 209 7.52 -1.04 -26.77
C ARG A 209 7.77 -0.19 -27.99
N ALA A 210 8.12 1.08 -27.78
CA ALA A 210 8.55 1.96 -28.84
C ALA A 210 9.95 1.57 -29.34
N THR A 211 10.09 1.46 -30.66
CA THR A 211 11.35 1.11 -31.34
C THR A 211 12.14 2.34 -31.80
N ALA A 212 11.46 3.49 -31.92
CA ALA A 212 12.05 4.73 -32.44
C ALA A 212 11.96 5.91 -31.44
N ALA A 213 10.82 6.05 -30.76
CA ALA A 213 10.63 7.10 -29.75
C ALA A 213 11.44 6.76 -28.49
N THR A 214 12.02 7.78 -27.85
CA THR A 214 12.82 7.66 -26.63
C THR A 214 12.53 8.82 -25.69
N GLY A 215 12.78 8.62 -24.40
CA GLY A 215 12.55 9.63 -23.37
C GLY A 215 11.11 10.14 -23.36
N THR A 216 10.92 11.46 -23.24
CA THR A 216 9.57 12.06 -23.16
C THR A 216 8.77 11.98 -24.46
N ALA A 217 9.40 11.65 -25.60
CA ALA A 217 8.69 11.47 -26.87
C ALA A 217 7.70 10.30 -26.84
N ILE A 218 7.88 9.34 -25.92
CA ILE A 218 6.94 8.23 -25.69
C ILE A 218 5.53 8.73 -25.37
N LEU A 219 5.40 9.86 -24.67
CA LEU A 219 4.11 10.45 -24.36
C LEU A 219 3.34 10.83 -25.62
N ALA A 220 4.02 11.43 -26.60
CA ALA A 220 3.42 11.78 -27.88
C ALA A 220 3.02 10.52 -28.67
N THR A 221 3.83 9.47 -28.62
CA THR A 221 3.51 8.17 -29.24
C THR A 221 2.26 7.56 -28.62
N ALA A 222 2.16 7.51 -27.29
CA ALA A 222 0.96 7.00 -26.60
C ALA A 222 -0.29 7.81 -26.99
N ASN A 223 -0.22 9.15 -26.93
CA ASN A 223 -1.33 10.02 -27.31
C ASN A 223 -1.73 9.85 -28.79
N GLN A 224 -0.78 9.55 -29.68
CA GLN A 224 -1.07 9.27 -31.10
C GLN A 224 -1.76 7.92 -31.29
N LEU A 225 -1.31 6.88 -30.57
CA LEU A 225 -1.89 5.54 -30.63
C LEU A 225 -3.36 5.53 -30.22
N ASP A 226 -3.73 6.38 -29.26
CA ASP A 226 -5.09 6.55 -28.78
C ASP A 226 -6.08 6.97 -29.88
N SER A 227 -5.57 7.61 -30.94
CA SER A 227 -6.37 8.03 -32.11
C SER A 227 -6.40 7.01 -33.26
N VAL A 228 -5.77 5.84 -33.10
CA VAL A 228 -5.65 4.83 -34.17
C VAL A 228 -6.93 3.99 -34.27
N PRO A 229 -7.54 3.85 -35.46
CA PRO A 229 -8.71 3.01 -35.63
C PRO A 229 -8.46 1.55 -35.18
N GLY A 230 -9.24 1.09 -34.21
CA GLY A 230 -9.13 -0.26 -33.64
C GLY A 230 -8.42 -0.31 -32.28
N VAL A 231 -7.65 0.74 -31.94
CA VAL A 231 -7.16 0.96 -30.58
C VAL A 231 -8.31 1.54 -29.74
N GLN A 232 -8.49 0.98 -28.54
CA GLN A 232 -9.47 1.45 -27.56
C GLN A 232 -8.86 2.44 -26.58
N SER A 233 -7.62 2.20 -26.16
CA SER A 233 -6.82 3.14 -25.38
C SER A 233 -5.33 2.87 -25.58
N ALA A 234 -4.50 3.89 -25.33
CA ALA A 234 -3.05 3.73 -25.24
C ALA A 234 -2.47 4.50 -24.04
N THR A 235 -2.14 3.76 -22.97
CA THR A 235 -1.61 4.33 -21.73
C THR A 235 -0.10 4.09 -21.62
N PRO A 236 0.73 5.13 -21.35
CA PRO A 236 2.14 4.92 -21.02
C PRO A 236 2.33 3.98 -19.82
N ASN A 237 3.22 3.00 -19.93
CA ASN A 237 3.53 2.05 -18.85
C ASN A 237 4.61 2.61 -17.91
N PHE A 238 4.31 3.71 -17.23
CA PHE A 238 5.26 4.37 -16.33
C PHE A 238 5.70 3.45 -15.19
N VAL A 239 6.92 3.66 -14.70
CA VAL A 239 7.32 3.18 -13.37
C VAL A 239 7.12 4.33 -12.39
N GLN A 240 6.25 4.13 -11.42
CA GLN A 240 5.92 5.13 -10.41
C GLN A 240 6.50 4.69 -9.08
N SER A 241 6.93 5.66 -8.27
CA SER A 241 7.12 5.47 -6.84
C SER A 241 5.91 6.05 -6.12
N VAL A 242 5.07 5.18 -5.58
CA VAL A 242 3.97 5.59 -4.70
C VAL A 242 4.49 5.54 -3.27
N ALA A 243 4.56 6.69 -2.61
CA ALA A 243 5.04 6.76 -1.23
C ALA A 243 3.98 6.19 -0.27
N TYR A 244 4.08 4.89 0.06
CA TYR A 244 3.36 4.27 1.18
C TYR A 244 3.78 4.83 2.55
N GLN A 245 4.97 5.42 2.61
CA GLN A 245 5.57 6.00 3.81
C GLN A 245 4.79 7.17 4.43
N ARG A 246 3.63 7.57 3.87
CA ARG A 246 2.73 8.53 4.49
C ARG A 246 1.78 7.91 5.53
N ASP A 247 1.59 6.58 5.51
CA ASP A 247 0.64 5.89 6.40
C ASP A 247 1.31 5.48 7.73
N VAL A 248 2.64 5.31 7.74
CA VAL A 248 3.47 5.48 8.94
C VAL A 248 3.82 6.97 9.01
N ASN A 249 2.90 7.78 9.52
CA ASN A 249 3.18 9.18 9.71
C ASN A 249 4.41 9.31 10.63
N LEU A 250 5.50 9.81 10.07
CA LEU A 250 6.38 10.69 10.81
C LEU A 250 5.49 11.83 11.29
N GLY A 251 4.87 11.65 12.46
CA GLY A 251 4.43 12.79 13.23
C GLY A 251 5.57 13.79 13.20
N GLU A 252 5.26 15.07 13.01
CA GLU A 252 6.19 16.10 13.41
C GLU A 252 6.58 15.75 14.85
N MET A 253 7.74 15.12 15.04
CA MET A 253 8.40 15.13 16.33
C MET A 253 8.73 16.60 16.51
N ASP A 254 7.80 17.30 17.15
CA ASP A 254 8.11 18.54 17.80
C ASP A 254 9.27 18.22 18.75
N PHE A 255 10.48 18.63 18.36
CA PHE A 255 11.65 18.60 19.22
C PHE A 255 11.49 19.55 20.43
N GLY A 256 10.29 20.13 20.62
CA GLY A 256 9.85 20.89 21.77
C GLY A 256 9.72 20.02 23.02
N ALA A 257 10.56 20.33 24.00
CA ALA A 257 10.47 19.88 25.38
C ALA A 257 9.02 19.83 25.90
N PRO A 258 8.67 18.91 26.82
CA PRO A 258 7.33 18.83 27.37
C PRO A 258 6.99 20.17 28.04
N GLU A 259 6.11 20.96 27.42
CA GLU A 259 5.43 22.03 28.13
C GLU A 259 4.54 21.35 29.17
N ARG A 260 5.05 21.27 30.40
CA ARG A 260 4.20 21.18 31.58
C ARG A 260 3.22 22.35 31.49
N GLY A 261 2.00 22.07 31.06
CA GLY A 261 0.89 22.98 31.23
C GLY A 261 0.80 23.36 32.71
N GLU A 262 1.20 24.59 33.04
CA GLU A 262 0.74 25.25 34.24
C GLU A 262 -0.75 25.55 34.06
N GLU A 263 -1.60 24.53 34.21
CA GLU A 263 -3.00 24.78 34.49
C GLU A 263 -3.14 25.16 35.97
N ASN A 264 -3.66 26.37 36.18
CA ASN A 264 -4.06 26.85 37.49
C ASN A 264 -5.05 25.87 38.11
N ALA A 265 -4.61 25.19 39.17
CA ALA A 265 -5.47 24.44 40.07
C ALA A 265 -6.58 25.35 40.62
N SER A 266 -7.81 25.15 40.13
CA SER A 266 -9.00 25.37 40.95
C SER A 266 -9.45 24.00 41.45
N GLU A 267 -9.26 23.80 42.76
CA GLU A 267 -9.74 22.66 43.55
C GLU A 267 -11.23 22.41 43.30
N ASP A 268 -11.56 21.24 42.75
CA ASP A 268 -12.78 20.47 43.03
C ASP A 268 -12.67 19.11 42.30
N GLU A 269 -11.95 18.16 42.91
CA GLU A 269 -12.04 16.75 42.52
C GLU A 269 -13.26 16.08 43.18
N PRO A 270 -13.99 15.22 42.46
CA PRO A 270 -14.57 14.04 43.05
C PRO A 270 -13.60 12.85 42.88
N ASP A 271 -13.24 12.23 44.01
CA ASP A 271 -12.71 10.87 44.08
C ASP A 271 -13.47 9.94 43.10
N ASN A 272 -12.78 9.44 42.08
CA ASN A 272 -13.18 8.22 41.39
C ASN A 272 -12.03 7.22 41.51
N ASP A 273 -12.31 6.16 42.28
CA ASP A 273 -11.53 4.94 42.38
C ASP A 273 -11.19 4.38 40.99
N ILE A 274 -9.89 4.25 40.70
CA ILE A 274 -9.21 3.22 39.90
C ILE A 274 -10.08 2.60 38.77
N ASP A 275 -10.11 3.24 37.60
CA ASP A 275 -10.33 2.52 36.34
C ASP A 275 -8.95 2.11 35.79
N GLU A 276 -8.69 0.82 35.81
CA GLU A 276 -7.50 0.17 35.26
C GLU A 276 -7.54 0.26 33.73
N GLN A 277 -7.19 1.43 33.17
CA GLN A 277 -7.15 1.64 31.72
C GLN A 277 -6.07 0.76 31.07
N LEU A 278 -6.41 0.16 29.93
CA LEU A 278 -5.53 -0.62 29.08
C LEU A 278 -4.39 0.28 28.53
N SER A 279 -3.13 0.06 28.96
CA SER A 279 -1.92 0.78 28.49
C SER A 279 -1.07 0.00 27.48
N GLU A 280 -0.38 0.69 26.56
CA GLU A 280 0.52 0.08 25.56
C GLU A 280 1.54 -0.90 26.17
N GLU A 281 2.12 -0.56 27.33
CA GLU A 281 3.06 -1.43 28.07
C GLU A 281 2.45 -2.81 28.41
N LYS A 282 1.15 -2.86 28.73
CA LYS A 282 0.42 -4.10 29.06
C LYS A 282 0.12 -4.92 27.80
N LEU A 283 -0.10 -4.24 26.67
CA LEU A 283 -0.26 -4.89 25.37
C LEU A 283 1.06 -5.55 24.93
N GLU A 284 2.16 -4.82 25.01
CA GLU A 284 3.51 -5.32 24.72
C GLU A 284 3.87 -6.52 25.61
N GLU A 285 3.62 -6.44 26.92
CA GLU A 285 3.84 -7.55 27.86
C GLU A 285 3.06 -8.81 27.44
N THR A 286 1.77 -8.65 27.09
CA THR A 286 0.90 -9.75 26.64
C THR A 286 1.42 -10.40 25.35
N LEU A 287 1.94 -9.60 24.42
CA LEU A 287 2.50 -10.06 23.15
C LEU A 287 3.83 -10.79 23.35
N ASN A 288 4.74 -10.20 24.10
CA ASN A 288 6.09 -10.71 24.29
C ASN A 288 6.11 -12.02 25.10
N GLU A 289 5.28 -12.17 26.14
CA GLU A 289 5.14 -13.44 26.86
C GLU A 289 4.68 -14.58 25.94
N GLY A 290 3.76 -14.30 25.02
CA GLY A 290 3.24 -15.27 24.07
C GLY A 290 4.23 -15.74 23.00
N LEU A 291 5.13 -14.84 22.57
CA LEU A 291 6.15 -15.14 21.56
C LEU A 291 7.28 -16.01 22.14
N GLU A 292 7.63 -15.87 23.42
CA GLU A 292 8.64 -16.71 24.06
C GLU A 292 8.21 -18.18 24.17
N GLU A 293 6.92 -18.45 24.45
CA GLU A 293 6.39 -19.82 24.55
C GLU A 293 6.38 -20.56 23.20
N THR A 294 6.03 -19.87 22.11
CA THR A 294 5.95 -20.46 20.77
C THR A 294 7.33 -20.70 20.13
N SER A 295 8.33 -19.88 20.47
CA SER A 295 9.70 -20.03 19.96
C SER A 295 10.42 -21.31 20.45
N ASN A 296 9.97 -21.89 21.57
CA ASN A 296 10.54 -23.14 22.12
C ASN A 296 9.98 -24.43 21.49
N GLU A 297 8.85 -24.36 20.77
CA GLU A 297 8.24 -25.54 20.11
C GLU A 297 8.65 -25.69 18.63
N ALA A 298 9.13 -24.62 17.97
CA ALA A 298 9.54 -24.66 16.57
C ALA A 298 10.93 -25.29 16.31
N ALA A 299 11.59 -25.85 17.33
CA ALA A 299 12.96 -26.35 17.25
C ALA A 299 13.12 -27.89 17.30
N ASP A 300 12.04 -28.68 17.26
CA ASP A 300 12.16 -30.14 17.33
C ASP A 300 11.23 -30.87 16.33
N GLU A 301 11.59 -30.84 15.05
CA GLU A 301 11.14 -31.87 14.11
C GLU A 301 12.17 -33.00 14.07
N THR A 302 11.96 -34.06 14.87
CA THR A 302 12.16 -35.44 14.39
C THR A 302 11.38 -36.48 15.22
N THR A 303 10.60 -37.28 14.49
CA THR A 303 10.26 -38.71 14.67
C THR A 303 8.78 -39.10 14.82
N ASP A 304 8.46 -40.10 13.99
CA ASP A 304 7.21 -40.81 13.69
C ASP A 304 6.55 -41.60 14.85
N GLU A 305 5.25 -41.84 14.63
CA GLU A 305 4.40 -42.97 15.06
C GLU A 305 4.08 -43.17 16.55
N ALA A 306 2.80 -43.05 16.93
CA ALA A 306 1.91 -44.21 17.07
C ALA A 306 0.51 -43.84 17.64
N VAL A 307 -0.49 -44.55 17.11
CA VAL A 307 -1.91 -44.61 17.47
C VAL A 307 -2.11 -45.35 18.80
N ASP A 308 -3.03 -44.90 19.67
CA ASP A 308 -3.95 -45.84 20.36
C ASP A 308 -5.21 -45.19 20.97
N GLU A 309 -6.29 -45.97 20.94
CA GLU A 309 -7.66 -45.68 21.37
C GLU A 309 -7.88 -45.76 22.91
N ALA A 310 -8.85 -45.00 23.44
CA ALA A 310 -9.75 -45.41 24.55
C ALA A 310 -10.90 -44.39 24.70
N SER A 311 -12.15 -44.70 24.33
CA SER A 311 -13.18 -45.42 25.11
C SER A 311 -13.70 -44.73 26.37
N THR A 312 -14.79 -43.98 26.18
CA THR A 312 -16.03 -43.87 26.99
C THR A 312 -16.03 -44.17 28.50
N THR A 313 -16.54 -43.20 29.28
CA THR A 313 -17.50 -43.46 30.37
C THR A 313 -18.49 -42.31 30.51
N SER A 314 -19.77 -42.67 30.49
CA SER A 314 -20.97 -41.87 30.70
C SER A 314 -21.27 -41.66 32.19
N GLU A 315 -21.63 -40.43 32.58
CA GLU A 315 -22.44 -40.18 33.78
C GLU A 315 -23.60 -39.23 33.43
N GLU A 316 -24.82 -39.65 33.78
CA GLU A 316 -26.10 -38.98 33.58
C GLU A 316 -26.25 -37.75 34.49
N VAL A 317 -26.74 -36.64 33.94
CA VAL A 317 -27.22 -35.45 34.68
C VAL A 317 -28.74 -35.40 34.56
N PRO A 318 -29.51 -35.14 35.64
CA PRO A 318 -30.96 -35.23 35.64
C PRO A 318 -31.64 -34.00 35.02
N ASP A 319 -32.79 -34.29 34.41
CA ASP A 319 -33.81 -33.41 33.82
C ASP A 319 -34.25 -32.24 34.73
N ALA A 320 -34.21 -31.03 34.17
CA ALA A 320 -34.85 -29.83 34.71
C ALA A 320 -35.31 -28.90 33.57
N THR A 321 -36.50 -29.18 33.05
CA THR A 321 -37.58 -28.24 32.65
C THR A 321 -37.22 -26.80 32.23
N GLU A 322 -37.52 -26.51 30.95
CA GLU A 322 -37.89 -25.22 30.33
C GLU A 322 -37.48 -23.92 31.06
N ALA A 323 -36.35 -23.36 30.66
CA ALA A 323 -36.02 -21.94 30.83
C ALA A 323 -35.10 -21.44 29.69
N ASP A 324 -35.64 -20.53 28.88
CA ASP A 324 -34.96 -19.42 28.17
C ASP A 324 -33.73 -19.73 27.28
N GLU A 325 -33.96 -20.03 26.00
CA GLU A 325 -32.94 -20.14 24.95
C GLU A 325 -32.40 -18.77 24.47
N SER A 326 -32.02 -17.87 25.39
CA SER A 326 -31.34 -16.60 25.04
C SER A 326 -30.04 -16.35 25.81
N SER A 327 -29.37 -17.39 26.31
CA SER A 327 -28.09 -17.25 27.03
C SER A 327 -26.88 -17.85 26.27
N THR A 328 -26.00 -16.93 25.85
CA THR A 328 -24.55 -17.09 25.65
C THR A 328 -24.08 -18.15 24.64
N ARG A 329 -24.10 -17.81 23.35
CA ARG A 329 -23.11 -18.37 22.41
C ARG A 329 -21.79 -17.68 22.77
N ALA A 330 -20.81 -18.42 23.30
CA ALA A 330 -19.46 -17.89 23.47
C ALA A 330 -18.93 -17.42 22.10
N PHE A 331 -18.25 -16.27 22.06
CA PHE A 331 -17.63 -15.79 20.82
C PHE A 331 -16.69 -16.89 20.27
N ALA A 332 -16.71 -17.09 18.95
CA ALA A 332 -15.96 -18.18 18.32
C ALA A 332 -14.44 -17.95 18.33
N PHE A 333 -14.00 -16.69 18.48
CA PHE A 333 -12.60 -16.29 18.42
C PHE A 333 -12.20 -15.43 19.65
N PRO A 334 -12.27 -15.95 20.89
CA PRO A 334 -11.73 -15.23 22.04
C PRO A 334 -10.20 -15.23 21.93
N ASN A 335 -9.59 -14.04 21.88
CA ASN A 335 -8.14 -13.88 21.83
C ASN A 335 -7.67 -12.84 22.85
N SER A 336 -6.45 -12.99 23.37
CA SER A 336 -5.83 -12.04 24.31
C SER A 336 -5.75 -10.62 23.78
N LEU A 337 -5.65 -10.42 22.46
CA LEU A 337 -5.52 -9.08 21.86
C LEU A 337 -6.85 -8.43 21.50
N LEU A 338 -7.96 -9.16 21.51
CA LEU A 338 -9.27 -8.63 21.12
C LEU A 338 -9.68 -7.35 21.88
N PRO A 339 -9.38 -7.16 23.18
CA PRO A 339 -9.66 -5.91 23.89
C PRO A 339 -8.99 -4.66 23.30
N TRP A 340 -7.94 -4.82 22.50
CA TRP A 340 -7.17 -3.74 21.88
C TRP A 340 -7.55 -3.50 20.42
N GLN A 341 -8.32 -4.41 19.82
CA GLN A 341 -8.78 -4.30 18.43
C GLN A 341 -10.06 -3.46 18.36
N TRP A 342 -9.95 -2.16 18.65
CA TRP A 342 -11.11 -1.27 18.70
C TRP A 342 -11.87 -1.16 17.39
N LEU A 343 -11.22 -1.45 16.24
CA LEU A 343 -11.89 -1.63 14.95
C LEU A 343 -13.08 -2.60 15.05
N LEU A 344 -12.90 -3.71 15.79
CA LEU A 344 -13.87 -4.78 15.93
C LEU A 344 -14.85 -4.52 17.08
N ASN A 345 -14.34 -3.93 18.17
CA ASN A 345 -15.09 -3.57 19.36
C ASN A 345 -14.36 -2.48 20.16
N SER A 346 -14.85 -1.24 20.11
CA SER A 346 -14.24 -0.10 20.78
C SER A 346 -14.58 -0.02 22.27
N PHE A 347 -15.55 -0.81 22.75
CA PHE A 347 -16.03 -0.73 24.13
C PHE A 347 -14.94 -0.94 25.19
N PRO A 348 -14.02 -1.94 25.08
CA PRO A 348 -12.99 -2.16 26.10
C PRO A 348 -12.02 -0.98 26.24
N MET A 349 -11.71 -0.29 25.14
CA MET A 349 -10.85 0.90 25.16
C MET A 349 -11.61 2.17 25.56
N ARG A 350 -12.94 2.21 25.38
CA ARG A 350 -13.79 3.38 25.66
C ARG A 350 -15.05 2.99 26.45
N PRO A 351 -14.92 2.51 27.71
CA PRO A 351 -16.02 1.85 28.46
C PRO A 351 -17.22 2.74 28.83
N ASN A 352 -17.19 4.04 28.52
CA ASN A 352 -18.26 4.99 28.81
C ASN A 352 -18.56 5.94 27.63
N ALA A 353 -18.12 5.59 26.43
CA ALA A 353 -18.39 6.36 25.22
C ALA A 353 -19.32 5.60 24.27
N ASP A 354 -19.89 6.33 23.32
CA ASP A 354 -20.52 5.70 22.16
C ASP A 354 -19.49 4.85 21.43
N ARG A 355 -19.94 3.72 20.86
CA ARG A 355 -19.08 2.87 20.05
C ARG A 355 -18.65 3.66 18.81
N THR A 356 -17.50 3.29 18.25
CA THR A 356 -16.96 3.89 17.03
C THR A 356 -16.36 2.80 16.13
N ASP A 357 -16.79 1.57 16.37
CA ASP A 357 -16.34 0.35 15.74
C ASP A 357 -17.37 -0.16 14.71
N ILE A 358 -17.05 -1.24 14.00
CA ILE A 358 -17.92 -1.77 12.94
C ILE A 358 -18.92 -2.83 13.41
N TYR A 359 -19.03 -3.11 14.72
CA TYR A 359 -19.90 -4.15 15.27
C TYR A 359 -19.59 -5.56 14.72
N ALA A 360 -18.30 -5.90 14.61
CA ALA A 360 -17.84 -7.17 14.02
C ALA A 360 -18.25 -8.39 14.86
N LEU A 361 -18.14 -8.28 16.19
CA LEU A 361 -18.45 -9.36 17.12
C LEU A 361 -19.93 -9.78 17.00
N GLU A 362 -20.83 -8.82 16.85
CA GLU A 362 -22.24 -9.05 16.64
C GLU A 362 -22.53 -9.66 15.27
N ALA A 363 -21.82 -9.24 14.22
CA ALA A 363 -21.94 -9.81 12.88
C ALA A 363 -21.52 -11.29 12.83
N TRP A 364 -20.50 -11.70 13.58
CA TRP A 364 -20.08 -13.11 13.68
C TRP A 364 -21.12 -14.01 14.34
N LEU A 365 -22.01 -13.48 15.18
CA LEU A 365 -23.13 -14.27 15.71
C LEU A 365 -24.18 -14.59 14.63
N LYS A 366 -24.13 -13.88 13.49
CA LYS A 366 -25.13 -13.89 12.44
C LYS A 366 -24.60 -14.34 11.08
N SER A 367 -23.32 -14.63 10.96
CA SER A 367 -22.64 -15.20 9.77
C SER A 367 -21.79 -16.38 10.21
N ASP A 368 -21.16 -17.08 9.26
CA ASP A 368 -20.11 -18.06 9.52
C ASP A 368 -18.70 -17.43 9.47
N SER A 369 -18.62 -16.11 9.74
CA SER A 369 -17.39 -15.31 9.84
C SER A 369 -16.56 -15.23 8.55
N GLY A 370 -17.22 -15.30 7.38
CA GLY A 370 -16.64 -15.18 6.05
C GLY A 370 -16.31 -16.53 5.40
N GLU A 371 -16.78 -17.64 5.97
CA GLU A 371 -16.47 -18.98 5.46
C GLU A 371 -16.89 -19.13 3.98
N GLY A 372 -16.00 -19.73 3.17
CA GLY A 372 -16.24 -19.94 1.75
C GLY A 372 -16.03 -18.72 0.85
N VAL A 373 -15.77 -17.55 1.42
CA VAL A 373 -15.52 -16.31 0.66
C VAL A 373 -14.02 -16.12 0.42
N THR A 374 -13.64 -15.72 -0.79
CA THR A 374 -12.25 -15.38 -1.12
C THR A 374 -12.09 -13.89 -1.40
N VAL A 375 -11.17 -13.23 -0.70
CA VAL A 375 -10.84 -11.80 -0.90
C VAL A 375 -9.46 -11.66 -1.52
N ALA A 376 -9.34 -11.12 -2.73
CA ALA A 376 -8.04 -10.73 -3.28
C ALA A 376 -7.53 -9.46 -2.60
N VAL A 377 -6.30 -9.51 -2.10
CA VAL A 377 -5.59 -8.34 -1.58
C VAL A 377 -4.54 -7.96 -2.62
N VAL A 378 -4.80 -6.89 -3.37
CA VAL A 378 -3.92 -6.38 -4.42
C VAL A 378 -3.09 -5.23 -3.87
N ASP A 379 -1.84 -5.50 -3.49
CA ASP A 379 -1.06 -4.62 -2.63
C ASP A 379 0.48 -4.85 -2.74
N SER A 380 1.28 -4.35 -1.79
CA SER A 380 2.71 -4.63 -1.63
C SER A 380 2.96 -6.00 -0.97
N LEU A 381 4.13 -6.22 -0.37
CA LEU A 381 4.51 -7.51 0.23
C LEU A 381 3.41 -8.13 1.08
N LEU A 382 3.05 -9.36 0.73
CA LEU A 382 2.06 -10.18 1.43
C LEU A 382 2.78 -11.38 2.03
N GLN A 383 3.19 -11.22 3.29
CA GLN A 383 3.88 -12.21 4.11
C GLN A 383 2.87 -13.27 4.61
N TRP A 384 2.34 -14.07 3.69
CA TRP A 384 1.23 -14.99 3.94
C TRP A 384 1.55 -16.13 4.94
N ASP A 385 2.82 -16.35 5.25
CA ASP A 385 3.28 -17.28 6.28
C ASP A 385 3.37 -16.66 7.68
N HIS A 386 2.85 -15.45 7.87
CA HIS A 386 2.55 -14.91 9.19
C HIS A 386 1.69 -15.91 9.99
N PRO A 387 1.98 -16.16 11.28
CA PRO A 387 1.24 -17.15 12.09
C PRO A 387 -0.28 -16.94 12.12
N ASP A 388 -0.72 -15.68 12.05
CA ASP A 388 -2.14 -15.34 12.01
C ASP A 388 -2.74 -15.29 10.59
N LEU A 389 -1.96 -15.47 9.52
CA LEU A 389 -2.46 -15.47 8.14
C LEU A 389 -2.39 -16.84 7.48
N ILE A 390 -1.46 -17.69 7.89
CA ILE A 390 -1.16 -18.96 7.22
C ILE A 390 -2.36 -19.90 7.11
N ASN A 391 -3.31 -19.80 8.04
CA ASN A 391 -4.53 -20.60 8.03
C ASN A 391 -5.61 -20.04 7.09
N SER A 392 -5.50 -18.78 6.67
CA SER A 392 -6.49 -18.06 5.86
C SER A 392 -6.00 -17.79 4.44
N VAL A 393 -4.77 -18.19 4.09
CA VAL A 393 -4.26 -18.00 2.73
C VAL A 393 -5.04 -18.87 1.72
N TYR A 394 -5.44 -18.27 0.61
CA TYR A 394 -6.00 -18.98 -0.52
C TYR A 394 -5.00 -20.03 -1.04
N ARG A 395 -5.54 -21.16 -1.49
CA ARG A 395 -4.77 -22.23 -2.13
C ARG A 395 -5.47 -22.59 -3.43
N LEU A 396 -4.73 -22.50 -4.54
CA LEU A 396 -5.25 -22.81 -5.87
C LEU A 396 -5.81 -24.24 -5.89
N PRO A 397 -7.11 -24.43 -6.17
CA PRO A 397 -7.69 -25.77 -6.21
C PRO A 397 -7.09 -26.59 -7.34
N SER A 398 -6.81 -27.87 -7.09
CA SER A 398 -6.26 -28.80 -8.10
C SER A 398 -7.13 -28.97 -9.37
N THR A 399 -8.38 -28.50 -9.33
CA THR A 399 -9.34 -28.53 -10.44
C THR A 399 -9.27 -27.31 -11.35
N VAL A 400 -8.66 -26.22 -10.90
CA VAL A 400 -8.48 -25.00 -11.70
C VAL A 400 -7.27 -25.20 -12.60
N SER A 401 -7.42 -24.92 -13.90
CA SER A 401 -6.27 -24.93 -14.82
C SER A 401 -5.28 -23.88 -14.34
N ASN A 402 -4.04 -24.28 -14.07
CA ASN A 402 -2.98 -23.36 -13.67
C ASN A 402 -2.24 -22.83 -14.91
N PRO A 403 -2.46 -21.56 -15.30
CA PRO A 403 -1.75 -20.96 -16.42
C PRO A 403 -0.43 -20.31 -15.96
N LEU A 404 -0.13 -20.27 -14.66
CA LEU A 404 1.07 -19.64 -14.09
C LEU A 404 2.05 -20.68 -13.52
N PRO A 405 3.33 -20.64 -13.89
CA PRO A 405 4.30 -21.61 -13.42
C PRO A 405 4.50 -21.61 -11.90
N GLY A 406 4.14 -22.71 -11.25
CA GLY A 406 4.41 -22.91 -9.82
C GLY A 406 3.48 -22.16 -8.86
N GLU A 407 2.41 -21.55 -9.37
CA GLU A 407 1.41 -20.89 -8.52
C GLU A 407 0.78 -21.88 -7.52
N VAL A 408 0.75 -21.48 -6.24
CA VAL A 408 0.09 -22.22 -5.16
C VAL A 408 -0.92 -21.36 -4.43
N SER A 409 -0.57 -20.12 -4.09
CA SER A 409 -1.39 -19.27 -3.22
C SER A 409 -1.62 -17.85 -3.75
N GLY A 410 -0.82 -17.39 -4.69
CA GLY A 410 -0.81 -16.02 -5.13
C GLY A 410 0.25 -15.80 -6.20
N TRP A 411 0.40 -14.55 -6.60
CA TRP A 411 1.39 -14.17 -7.62
C TRP A 411 1.95 -12.77 -7.38
N ASP A 412 3.24 -12.63 -7.60
CA ASP A 412 3.97 -11.36 -7.55
C ASP A 412 4.13 -10.78 -8.96
N PHE A 413 3.32 -9.77 -9.29
CA PHE A 413 3.38 -9.00 -10.53
C PHE A 413 4.33 -7.79 -10.45
N SER A 414 4.95 -7.54 -9.30
CA SER A 414 5.85 -6.40 -9.11
C SER A 414 7.26 -6.65 -9.70
N SER A 415 7.62 -7.92 -9.79
CA SER A 415 8.88 -8.41 -10.35
C SER A 415 8.83 -8.47 -11.88
N ASP A 416 9.91 -8.04 -12.53
CA ASP A 416 10.06 -8.16 -13.99
C ASP A 416 10.66 -9.54 -14.39
N VAL A 417 10.80 -10.45 -13.43
CA VAL A 417 11.30 -11.82 -13.64
C VAL A 417 10.34 -12.61 -14.53
N VAL A 418 10.89 -13.44 -15.42
CA VAL A 418 10.11 -14.45 -16.15
C VAL A 418 10.28 -15.80 -15.47
N THR A 419 9.22 -16.29 -14.84
CA THR A 419 9.18 -17.63 -14.23
C THR A 419 8.65 -18.64 -15.23
N CYS A 420 9.35 -19.77 -15.40
CA CYS A 420 8.95 -20.86 -16.29
C CYS A 420 8.77 -22.18 -15.55
N GLU A 421 7.88 -23.05 -16.02
CA GLU A 421 7.73 -24.38 -15.43
C GLU A 421 8.99 -25.22 -15.64
N VAL A 422 9.47 -25.85 -14.56
CA VAL A 422 10.63 -26.76 -14.60
C VAL A 422 10.42 -27.88 -15.63
N THR A 423 9.19 -28.36 -15.77
CA THR A 423 8.85 -29.49 -16.66
C THR A 423 8.46 -29.07 -18.08
N ASN A 424 8.18 -27.78 -18.30
CA ASN A 424 7.79 -27.22 -19.59
C ASN A 424 8.30 -25.78 -19.72
N SER A 425 9.51 -25.62 -20.23
CA SER A 425 10.14 -24.31 -20.41
C SER A 425 9.46 -23.39 -21.44
N ASN A 426 8.37 -23.83 -22.07
CA ASN A 426 7.53 -22.99 -22.94
C ASN A 426 6.33 -22.41 -22.19
N ASN A 427 6.06 -22.87 -20.96
CA ASN A 427 5.06 -22.28 -20.07
C ASN A 427 5.79 -21.31 -19.14
N CYS A 428 5.72 -20.02 -19.46
CA CYS A 428 6.39 -18.96 -18.73
C CYS A 428 5.42 -17.81 -18.49
N ALA A 429 5.58 -17.12 -17.37
CA ALA A 429 4.84 -15.92 -17.03
C ALA A 429 5.75 -14.88 -16.39
N TYR A 430 5.38 -13.61 -16.51
CA TYR A 430 6.06 -12.52 -15.80
C TYR A 430 5.61 -12.50 -14.35
N GLY A 431 6.55 -12.24 -13.46
CA GLY A 431 6.38 -12.39 -12.02
C GLY A 431 6.78 -13.76 -11.51
N ASP A 432 6.49 -14.02 -10.24
CA ASP A 432 6.81 -15.28 -9.57
C ASP A 432 5.72 -15.68 -8.55
N PRO A 433 5.67 -16.95 -8.11
CA PRO A 433 4.58 -17.45 -7.28
C PRO A 433 4.69 -17.09 -5.80
N ASP A 434 5.67 -16.28 -5.37
CA ASP A 434 5.91 -15.95 -3.97
C ASP A 434 5.78 -14.45 -3.70
N THR A 435 4.70 -14.05 -3.05
CA THR A 435 4.43 -12.64 -2.71
C THR A 435 5.14 -12.17 -1.44
N ARG A 436 5.92 -13.04 -0.80
CA ARG A 436 6.70 -12.74 0.42
C ARG A 436 7.96 -11.97 0.07
N ILE A 437 8.59 -11.41 1.09
CA ILE A 437 9.88 -10.75 0.90
C ILE A 437 10.95 -11.79 0.54
N SER A 438 11.72 -11.52 -0.50
CA SER A 438 12.88 -12.35 -0.88
C SER A 438 14.12 -12.03 -0.03
N ASN A 439 15.11 -12.93 -0.03
CA ASN A 439 16.39 -12.67 0.66
C ASN A 439 17.15 -11.49 0.03
N GLU A 440 17.02 -11.33 -1.28
CA GLU A 440 17.59 -10.23 -2.06
C GLU A 440 16.97 -8.89 -1.65
N GLU A 441 15.65 -8.86 -1.41
CA GLU A 441 14.95 -7.67 -0.92
C GLU A 441 15.25 -7.38 0.55
N VAL A 442 15.36 -8.40 1.40
CA VAL A 442 15.84 -8.23 2.79
C VAL A 442 17.22 -7.57 2.80
N ALA A 443 18.13 -7.99 1.92
CA ALA A 443 19.49 -7.45 1.85
C ALA A 443 19.54 -5.95 1.53
N VAL A 444 18.47 -5.37 0.95
CA VAL A 444 18.38 -3.93 0.67
C VAL A 444 18.34 -3.08 1.94
N TYR A 445 17.63 -3.55 2.97
CA TYR A 445 17.43 -2.80 4.23
C TYR A 445 18.18 -3.39 5.42
N LYS A 446 18.67 -4.64 5.32
CA LYS A 446 19.24 -5.41 6.44
C LYS A 446 20.26 -4.64 7.27
N GLN A 447 21.24 -3.99 6.64
CA GLN A 447 22.31 -3.32 7.38
C GLN A 447 21.79 -2.16 8.24
N GLU A 448 20.99 -1.26 7.65
CA GLU A 448 20.43 -0.10 8.36
C GLU A 448 19.47 -0.55 9.47
N PHE A 449 18.65 -1.56 9.19
CA PHE A 449 17.79 -2.17 10.20
C PHE A 449 18.60 -2.73 11.37
N GLN A 450 19.63 -3.55 11.09
CA GLN A 450 20.44 -4.17 12.14
C GLN A 450 21.26 -3.16 12.94
N ASP A 451 21.80 -2.14 12.28
CA ASP A 451 22.54 -1.07 12.96
C ASP A 451 21.64 -0.25 13.88
N SER A 452 20.37 -0.04 13.50
CA SER A 452 19.38 0.65 14.35
C SER A 452 19.14 -0.08 15.68
N VAL A 453 19.26 -1.41 15.68
CA VAL A 453 19.04 -2.26 16.86
C VAL A 453 20.33 -2.49 17.64
N ALA A 454 21.46 -2.67 16.94
CA ALA A 454 22.70 -3.15 17.54
C ALA A 454 23.60 -2.02 18.08
N LEU A 455 23.58 -0.83 17.46
CA LEU A 455 24.51 0.25 17.77
C LEU A 455 23.99 1.14 18.90
N SER A 456 24.91 1.60 19.76
CA SER A 456 24.61 2.69 20.69
C SER A 456 24.35 4.01 19.95
N ASP A 457 23.72 5.00 20.60
CA ASP A 457 23.49 6.33 20.00
C ASP A 457 24.75 6.94 19.38
N GLU A 458 25.87 6.92 20.11
CA GLU A 458 27.14 7.48 19.62
C GLU A 458 27.67 6.73 18.40
N GLU A 459 27.62 5.39 18.42
CA GLU A 459 28.05 4.57 17.30
C GLU A 459 27.16 4.77 16.08
N LEU A 460 25.83 4.82 16.26
CA LEU A 460 24.86 5.01 15.19
C LEU A 460 25.07 6.37 14.51
N LEU A 461 25.11 7.47 15.28
CA LEU A 461 25.34 8.80 14.73
C LEU A 461 26.70 8.92 14.04
N SER A 462 27.75 8.28 14.58
CA SER A 462 29.08 8.30 13.96
C SER A 462 29.17 7.46 12.68
N THR A 463 28.44 6.35 12.62
CA THR A 463 28.38 5.45 11.44
C THR A 463 27.64 6.15 10.30
N TYR A 464 26.58 6.90 10.63
CA TYR A 464 25.74 7.64 9.70
C TYR A 464 25.92 9.16 9.84
N ALA A 465 27.18 9.61 9.92
CA ALA A 465 27.53 11.01 10.23
C ALA A 465 26.91 12.05 9.28
N ASP A 466 26.76 11.71 7.99
CA ASP A 466 26.10 12.61 7.02
C ASP A 466 24.62 12.81 7.35
N PHE A 467 23.94 11.75 7.80
CA PHE A 467 22.54 11.82 8.22
C PHE A 467 22.42 12.55 9.57
N ASP A 468 23.32 12.32 10.52
CA ASP A 468 23.40 13.10 11.76
C ASP A 468 23.60 14.61 11.49
N GLU A 469 24.49 14.98 10.57
CA GLU A 469 24.72 16.38 10.17
C GLU A 469 23.45 17.00 9.54
N TYR A 470 22.73 16.24 8.71
CA TYR A 470 21.44 16.67 8.17
C TYR A 470 20.40 16.91 9.26
N LEU A 471 20.24 15.97 10.18
CA LEU A 471 19.29 16.10 11.28
C LEU A 471 19.65 17.28 12.18
N GLN A 472 20.93 17.48 12.47
CA GLN A 472 21.40 18.64 13.21
C GLN A 472 21.16 19.96 12.45
N TYR A 473 21.23 19.96 11.13
CA TYR A 473 20.90 21.14 10.33
C TYR A 473 19.40 21.45 10.34
N GLN A 474 18.54 20.44 10.21
CA GLN A 474 17.07 20.60 10.24
C GLN A 474 16.55 20.96 11.63
N ALA A 475 17.13 20.36 12.68
CA ALA A 475 16.76 20.56 14.07
C ALA A 475 18.01 20.88 14.92
N PRO A 476 18.54 22.12 14.87
CA PRO A 476 19.77 22.51 15.58
C PRO A 476 19.71 22.36 17.10
N GLU A 477 18.51 22.38 17.67
CA GLU A 477 18.29 22.26 19.11
C GLU A 477 18.16 20.80 19.59
N SER A 478 18.07 19.83 18.67
CA SER A 478 17.95 18.41 19.01
C SER A 478 19.20 17.89 19.74
N THR A 479 18.98 17.03 20.73
CA THR A 479 20.01 16.26 21.41
C THR A 479 20.49 15.10 20.53
N PRO A 480 21.70 14.56 20.77
CA PRO A 480 22.17 13.36 20.07
C PRO A 480 21.20 12.17 20.19
N THR A 481 20.63 11.93 21.37
CA THR A 481 19.66 10.84 21.57
C THR A 481 18.40 11.02 20.74
N GLU A 482 17.84 12.23 20.66
CA GLU A 482 16.67 12.49 19.80
C GLU A 482 16.97 12.23 18.32
N ARG A 483 18.15 12.62 17.84
CA ARG A 483 18.56 12.33 16.45
C ARG A 483 18.81 10.85 16.21
N ALA A 484 19.40 10.15 17.17
CA ALA A 484 19.62 8.72 17.09
C ALA A 484 18.28 7.95 17.08
N ASN A 485 17.33 8.37 17.91
CA ASN A 485 15.97 7.82 17.93
C ASN A 485 15.23 8.05 16.61
N TYR A 486 15.32 9.25 16.04
CA TYR A 486 14.77 9.51 14.71
C TYR A 486 15.42 8.63 13.63
N MET A 487 16.74 8.41 13.70
CA MET A 487 17.43 7.52 12.76
C MET A 487 16.96 6.07 12.89
N ARG A 488 16.75 5.58 14.12
CA ARG A 488 16.17 4.26 14.37
C ARG A 488 14.76 4.14 13.83
N PHE A 489 13.93 5.16 14.07
CA PHE A 489 12.60 5.26 13.49
C PHE A 489 12.64 5.02 11.98
N VAL A 490 13.49 5.75 11.26
CA VAL A 490 13.53 5.63 9.80
C VAL A 490 14.00 4.25 9.37
N PHE A 491 15.09 3.74 9.98
CA PHE A 491 15.68 2.46 9.59
C PHE A 491 14.79 1.25 9.87
N GLN A 492 13.88 1.36 10.83
CA GLN A 492 12.93 0.30 11.17
C GLN A 492 11.59 0.45 10.44
N SER A 493 11.04 1.66 10.36
CA SER A 493 9.77 1.93 9.68
C SER A 493 9.84 1.76 8.17
N THR A 494 11.01 2.01 7.56
CA THR A 494 11.21 1.87 6.11
C THR A 494 10.93 0.44 5.64
N PRO A 495 11.62 -0.61 6.13
CA PRO A 495 11.30 -1.99 5.74
C PRO A 495 9.93 -2.43 6.25
N SER A 496 9.45 -1.93 7.41
CA SER A 496 8.12 -2.24 7.92
C SER A 496 7.02 -1.82 6.93
N GLY A 497 7.12 -0.61 6.38
CA GLY A 497 6.16 -0.06 5.41
C GLY A 497 6.06 -0.82 4.09
N GLU A 498 7.04 -1.65 3.75
CA GLU A 498 6.96 -2.51 2.56
C GLU A 498 5.91 -3.63 2.73
N PHE A 499 5.55 -3.99 3.96
CA PHE A 499 4.58 -5.03 4.31
C PHE A 499 3.12 -4.55 4.39
N HIS A 500 2.82 -3.41 3.77
CA HIS A 500 1.47 -2.84 3.73
C HIS A 500 0.39 -3.85 3.26
N GLY A 501 0.68 -4.71 2.27
CA GLY A 501 -0.23 -5.78 1.86
C GLY A 501 -0.50 -6.83 2.94
N THR A 502 0.50 -7.14 3.77
CA THR A 502 0.35 -8.03 4.94
C THR A 502 -0.55 -7.38 5.98
N TRP A 503 -0.38 -6.09 6.23
CA TRP A 503 -1.20 -5.31 7.15
C TRP A 503 -2.67 -5.29 6.70
N SER A 504 -2.93 -5.07 5.41
CA SER A 504 -4.26 -5.15 4.80
C SER A 504 -4.87 -6.54 4.98
N ALA A 505 -4.12 -7.61 4.68
CA ALA A 505 -4.61 -8.99 4.82
C ALA A 505 -4.96 -9.35 6.27
N GLY A 506 -4.20 -8.84 7.24
CA GLY A 506 -4.46 -9.01 8.67
C GLY A 506 -5.79 -8.40 9.11
N VAL A 507 -6.11 -7.19 8.65
CA VAL A 507 -7.40 -6.54 8.93
C VAL A 507 -8.56 -7.39 8.43
N ILE A 508 -8.42 -8.05 7.28
CA ILE A 508 -9.50 -8.86 6.69
C ILE A 508 -9.60 -10.23 7.37
N THR A 509 -8.51 -11.00 7.42
CA THR A 509 -8.56 -12.46 7.59
C THR A 509 -7.68 -13.02 8.71
N ALA A 510 -7.07 -12.17 9.55
CA ALA A 510 -6.24 -12.68 10.64
C ALA A 510 -7.00 -13.73 11.48
N ARG A 511 -6.41 -14.91 11.60
CA ARG A 511 -6.94 -16.06 12.31
C ARG A 511 -5.76 -16.74 13.02
N PRO A 512 -5.54 -16.40 14.29
CA PRO A 512 -4.36 -16.83 15.01
C PRO A 512 -4.40 -18.34 15.24
N GLN A 513 -3.23 -18.97 15.16
CA GLN A 513 -3.07 -20.41 15.44
C GLN A 513 -3.24 -20.74 16.93
N THR A 514 -3.06 -19.74 17.78
CA THR A 514 -3.15 -19.85 19.23
C THR A 514 -4.17 -18.85 19.79
N ASN A 515 -4.36 -18.83 21.10
CA ASN A 515 -5.20 -17.82 21.76
C ASN A 515 -4.50 -16.45 21.90
N ILE A 516 -3.30 -16.31 21.32
CA ILE A 516 -2.51 -15.07 21.25
C ILE A 516 -2.39 -14.69 19.77
N GLY A 517 -2.77 -13.46 19.43
CA GLY A 517 -2.69 -12.91 18.08
C GLY A 517 -3.90 -12.05 17.74
N LEU A 518 -3.96 -11.56 16.51
CA LEU A 518 -5.03 -10.68 16.03
C LEU A 518 -6.10 -11.47 15.31
N VAL A 519 -7.35 -11.01 15.42
CA VAL A 519 -8.48 -11.54 14.64
C VAL A 519 -8.86 -10.52 13.57
N GLY A 520 -9.08 -10.95 12.33
CA GLY A 520 -9.56 -10.09 11.25
C GLY A 520 -11.06 -9.88 11.30
N VAL A 521 -11.61 -9.02 10.45
CA VAL A 521 -13.06 -8.80 10.35
C VAL A 521 -13.81 -10.06 9.88
N ALA A 522 -13.22 -10.83 8.96
CA ALA A 522 -13.76 -12.06 8.40
C ALA A 522 -12.75 -13.21 8.57
N PRO A 523 -12.54 -13.72 9.81
CA PRO A 523 -11.45 -14.64 10.11
C PRO A 523 -11.57 -16.03 9.45
N ASN A 524 -12.74 -16.41 8.94
CA ASN A 524 -12.92 -17.65 8.19
C ASN A 524 -12.86 -17.47 6.66
N ALA A 525 -12.79 -16.22 6.18
CA ALA A 525 -12.54 -15.97 4.77
C ALA A 525 -11.12 -16.37 4.37
N GLN A 526 -10.93 -16.64 3.09
CA GLN A 526 -9.61 -16.80 2.51
C GLN A 526 -9.14 -15.48 1.89
N PHE A 527 -7.85 -15.19 1.93
CA PHE A 527 -7.27 -14.10 1.14
C PHE A 527 -6.36 -14.63 0.02
N LEU A 528 -6.54 -14.10 -1.18
CA LEU A 528 -5.66 -14.32 -2.33
C LEU A 528 -4.59 -13.22 -2.34
N PRO A 529 -3.32 -13.51 -1.99
CA PRO A 529 -2.24 -12.54 -2.11
C PRO A 529 -1.91 -12.23 -3.57
N VAL A 530 -1.98 -10.94 -3.92
CA VAL A 530 -1.63 -10.44 -5.26
C VAL A 530 -0.70 -9.24 -5.10
N ARG A 531 0.61 -9.45 -5.30
CA ARG A 531 1.59 -8.38 -5.11
C ARG A 531 1.77 -7.58 -6.39
N VAL A 532 1.67 -6.25 -6.30
CA VAL A 532 1.83 -5.32 -7.44
C VAL A 532 2.86 -4.21 -7.17
N PHE A 533 3.25 -4.01 -5.91
CA PHE A 533 4.33 -3.09 -5.55
C PHE A 533 5.63 -3.83 -5.25
N GLY A 534 6.68 -3.39 -5.92
CA GLY A 534 8.06 -3.73 -5.56
C GLY A 534 8.57 -2.76 -4.50
N LEU A 535 9.79 -2.98 -4.02
CA LEU A 535 10.41 -2.13 -3.00
C LEU A 535 10.34 -0.62 -3.34
N ASN A 536 10.17 0.20 -2.31
CA ASN A 536 9.98 1.66 -2.39
C ASN A 536 8.77 2.06 -3.26
N GLY A 537 7.73 1.22 -3.23
CA GLY A 537 6.45 1.49 -3.90
C GLY A 537 6.54 1.49 -5.43
N LYS A 538 7.48 0.72 -6.04
CA LYS A 538 7.56 0.55 -7.50
C LYS A 538 6.28 -0.08 -8.00
N ILE A 539 5.55 0.61 -8.89
CA ILE A 539 4.38 0.05 -9.57
C ILE A 539 4.31 0.48 -11.03
N THR A 540 3.63 -0.34 -11.84
CA THR A 540 3.33 -0.03 -13.24
C THR A 540 1.85 -0.26 -13.57
N PRO A 541 1.27 0.48 -14.53
CA PRO A 541 -0.06 0.20 -15.06
C PRO A 541 -0.25 -1.25 -15.49
N SER A 542 0.74 -1.83 -16.20
CA SER A 542 0.65 -3.20 -16.69
C SER A 542 0.53 -4.22 -15.55
N ALA A 543 1.21 -4.02 -14.42
CA ALA A 543 1.12 -4.90 -13.26
C ALA A 543 -0.28 -4.84 -12.63
N LEU A 544 -0.85 -3.63 -12.44
CA LEU A 544 -2.20 -3.45 -11.89
C LEU A 544 -3.28 -4.09 -12.77
N ILE A 545 -3.21 -3.86 -14.09
CA ILE A 545 -4.18 -4.40 -15.06
C ILE A 545 -4.14 -5.93 -15.08
N GLU A 546 -2.93 -6.50 -15.12
CA GLU A 546 -2.72 -7.95 -15.13
C GLU A 546 -3.18 -8.59 -13.80
N ALA A 547 -2.78 -8.00 -12.66
CA ALA A 547 -3.14 -8.47 -11.32
C ALA A 547 -4.66 -8.47 -11.09
N SER A 548 -5.35 -7.45 -11.58
CA SER A 548 -6.80 -7.35 -11.46
C SER A 548 -7.51 -8.42 -12.29
N GLY A 549 -7.04 -8.65 -13.52
CA GLY A 549 -7.52 -9.74 -14.36
C GLY A 549 -7.24 -11.11 -13.73
N TYR A 550 -6.06 -11.29 -13.14
CA TYR A 550 -5.67 -12.50 -12.43
C TYR A 550 -6.60 -12.79 -11.25
N ALA A 551 -6.84 -11.81 -10.38
CA ALA A 551 -7.75 -11.93 -9.26
C ALA A 551 -9.16 -12.35 -9.72
N ALA A 552 -9.71 -11.68 -10.73
CA ALA A 552 -11.00 -12.03 -11.32
C ALA A 552 -11.00 -13.45 -11.92
N ALA A 553 -9.92 -13.85 -12.61
CA ALA A 553 -9.77 -15.18 -13.19
C ALA A 553 -9.63 -16.30 -12.15
N ARG A 554 -9.32 -15.96 -10.89
CA ARG A 554 -9.33 -16.89 -9.75
C ARG A 554 -10.71 -17.01 -9.10
N GLY A 555 -11.71 -16.27 -9.57
CA GLY A 555 -13.08 -16.34 -9.09
C GLY A 555 -13.21 -15.86 -7.65
N VAL A 556 -12.42 -14.84 -7.27
CA VAL A 556 -12.56 -14.21 -5.96
C VAL A 556 -13.88 -13.46 -5.85
N ASP A 557 -14.34 -13.28 -4.63
CA ASP A 557 -15.60 -12.61 -4.31
C ASP A 557 -15.46 -11.10 -4.15
N VAL A 558 -14.31 -10.70 -3.62
CA VAL A 558 -13.99 -9.31 -3.29
C VAL A 558 -12.58 -9.02 -3.79
N ILE A 559 -12.37 -7.87 -4.41
CA ILE A 559 -11.03 -7.31 -4.64
C ILE A 559 -10.87 -6.10 -3.74
N ASN A 560 -9.88 -6.15 -2.85
CA ASN A 560 -9.46 -5.05 -2.00
C ASN A 560 -8.27 -4.32 -2.63
N PHE A 561 -8.46 -3.03 -2.91
CA PHE A 561 -7.41 -2.09 -3.28
C PHE A 561 -7.17 -1.10 -2.14
N SER A 562 -6.29 -1.47 -1.21
CA SER A 562 -5.76 -0.53 -0.19
C SER A 562 -4.67 0.37 -0.77
N LEU A 563 -4.88 0.83 -1.99
CA LEU A 563 -3.97 1.68 -2.73
C LEU A 563 -4.76 2.79 -3.37
N SER A 564 -4.07 3.90 -3.62
CA SER A 564 -4.62 4.97 -4.43
C SER A 564 -3.54 5.55 -5.32
N SER A 565 -3.94 6.05 -6.48
CA SER A 565 -3.09 6.88 -7.32
C SER A 565 -3.65 8.29 -7.38
N SER A 566 -2.74 9.27 -7.36
CA SER A 566 -3.06 10.69 -7.56
C SER A 566 -3.61 10.96 -8.96
N ALA A 567 -3.28 10.11 -9.94
CA ALA A 567 -3.86 10.21 -11.27
C ALA A 567 -4.42 8.89 -11.76
N PRO A 568 -5.59 8.96 -12.39
CA PRO A 568 -6.25 7.79 -12.90
C PRO A 568 -5.52 7.27 -14.15
N VAL A 569 -5.63 5.97 -14.36
CA VAL A 569 -5.11 5.26 -15.51
C VAL A 569 -6.31 4.76 -16.28
N GLU A 570 -6.56 5.34 -17.46
CA GLU A 570 -7.76 5.07 -18.26
C GLU A 570 -7.93 3.57 -18.53
N GLU A 571 -6.83 2.90 -18.86
CA GLU A 571 -6.89 1.48 -19.10
C GLU A 571 -7.17 0.67 -17.84
N PHE A 572 -6.71 1.13 -16.68
CA PHE A 572 -7.01 0.44 -15.43
C PHE A 572 -8.51 0.56 -15.10
N GLU A 573 -9.11 1.74 -15.28
CA GLU A 573 -10.56 1.93 -15.12
C GLU A 573 -11.36 1.05 -16.10
N THR A 574 -10.95 1.03 -17.36
CA THR A 574 -11.59 0.21 -18.39
C THR A 574 -11.50 -1.27 -18.05
N MET A 575 -10.35 -1.74 -17.56
CA MET A 575 -10.17 -3.11 -17.08
C MET A 575 -11.08 -3.45 -15.91
N LEU A 576 -11.18 -2.59 -14.89
CA LEU A 576 -12.07 -2.81 -13.75
C LEU A 576 -13.54 -2.91 -14.21
N ASN A 577 -13.95 -2.06 -15.14
CA ASN A 577 -15.29 -2.11 -15.74
C ASN A 577 -15.55 -3.40 -16.53
N ASP A 578 -14.54 -3.91 -17.24
CA ASP A 578 -14.64 -5.19 -17.96
C ASP A 578 -14.78 -6.37 -16.99
N ILE A 579 -13.98 -6.39 -15.93
CA ILE A 579 -14.05 -7.38 -14.85
C ILE A 579 -15.46 -7.40 -14.23
N MET A 580 -15.97 -6.25 -13.80
CA MET A 580 -17.28 -6.13 -13.16
C MET A 580 -18.46 -6.41 -14.09
N ARG A 581 -18.25 -6.37 -15.41
CA ARG A 581 -19.25 -6.78 -16.41
C ARG A 581 -19.22 -8.29 -16.65
N ALA A 582 -18.03 -8.89 -16.61
CA ALA A 582 -17.84 -10.32 -16.75
C ALA A 582 -18.31 -11.07 -15.50
N ASP A 583 -18.12 -10.47 -14.32
CA ASP A 583 -18.58 -10.98 -13.04
C ASP A 583 -19.51 -9.96 -12.34
N PRO A 584 -20.83 -10.17 -12.39
CA PRO A 584 -21.81 -9.28 -11.76
C PRO A 584 -21.91 -9.45 -10.23
N ASN A 585 -21.21 -10.42 -9.64
CA ASN A 585 -21.24 -10.71 -8.20
C ASN A 585 -19.95 -10.32 -7.48
N LEU A 586 -18.87 -10.07 -8.22
CA LEU A 586 -17.61 -9.55 -7.69
C LEU A 586 -17.79 -8.12 -7.15
N VAL A 587 -17.34 -7.89 -5.92
CA VAL A 587 -17.33 -6.56 -5.28
C VAL A 587 -15.91 -6.01 -5.30
N ILE A 588 -15.75 -4.72 -5.62
CA ILE A 588 -14.46 -4.03 -5.53
C ILE A 588 -14.55 -2.95 -4.45
N VAL A 589 -13.59 -2.95 -3.53
CA VAL A 589 -13.49 -1.99 -2.43
C VAL A 589 -12.13 -1.30 -2.51
N ALA A 590 -12.10 0.02 -2.34
CA ALA A 590 -10.85 0.77 -2.41
C ALA A 590 -10.80 1.95 -1.43
N SER A 591 -9.58 2.32 -1.03
CA SER A 591 -9.34 3.42 -0.09
C SER A 591 -9.51 4.80 -0.74
N ALA A 592 -10.18 5.73 -0.04
CA ALA A 592 -10.46 7.07 -0.57
C ALA A 592 -9.20 7.94 -0.73
N GLY A 593 -8.10 7.58 -0.05
CA GLY A 593 -6.81 8.26 -0.10
C GLY A 593 -6.53 9.13 1.13
N ASN A 594 -5.24 9.41 1.36
CA ASN A 594 -4.71 10.04 2.58
C ASN A 594 -4.16 11.46 2.29
N LEU A 595 -4.88 12.24 1.48
CA LEU A 595 -4.45 13.56 1.02
C LEU A 595 -5.24 14.72 1.64
N ASN A 596 -6.27 14.44 2.46
CA ASN A 596 -7.18 15.44 3.01
C ASN A 596 -7.76 16.37 1.92
N VAL A 597 -8.25 15.78 0.83
CA VAL A 597 -8.87 16.51 -0.29
C VAL A 597 -10.34 16.13 -0.48
N ASN A 598 -11.13 17.07 -0.97
CA ASN A 598 -12.56 16.93 -1.31
C ASN A 598 -12.79 16.11 -2.60
N ARG A 599 -12.16 14.94 -2.71
CA ARG A 599 -12.46 13.92 -3.74
C ARG A 599 -11.83 12.58 -3.35
N ALA A 600 -12.57 11.49 -3.53
CA ALA A 600 -12.01 10.15 -3.46
C ALA A 600 -10.99 9.91 -4.58
N SER A 601 -9.84 9.34 -4.22
CA SER A 601 -8.75 9.02 -5.14
C SER A 601 -9.12 7.84 -6.04
N PHE A 602 -8.42 7.65 -7.15
CA PHE A 602 -8.64 6.47 -8.00
C PHE A 602 -7.85 5.27 -7.44
N PRO A 603 -8.38 4.03 -7.43
CA PRO A 603 -9.63 3.57 -8.05
C PRO A 603 -10.91 3.79 -7.25
N ALA A 604 -10.85 4.23 -5.99
CA ALA A 604 -12.03 4.40 -5.14
C ALA A 604 -13.11 5.31 -5.75
N GLY A 605 -12.73 6.47 -6.30
CA GLY A 605 -13.66 7.37 -6.98
C GLY A 605 -14.15 6.88 -8.35
N GLY A 606 -13.78 5.67 -8.77
CA GLY A 606 -14.21 5.05 -10.03
C GLY A 606 -15.63 4.47 -9.94
N PRO A 607 -16.29 4.26 -11.09
CA PRO A 607 -17.65 3.72 -11.12
C PRO A 607 -17.70 2.28 -10.56
N ASN A 608 -18.73 1.97 -9.77
CA ASN A 608 -19.00 0.65 -9.18
C ASN A 608 -17.91 0.13 -8.22
N VAL A 609 -16.97 0.97 -7.80
CA VAL A 609 -16.03 0.70 -6.71
C VAL A 609 -16.61 1.29 -5.42
N ILE A 610 -16.53 0.56 -4.31
CA ILE A 610 -16.94 1.07 -3.01
C ILE A 610 -15.79 1.92 -2.44
N ALA A 611 -16.00 3.23 -2.36
CA ALA A 611 -15.00 4.17 -1.85
C ALA A 611 -15.09 4.34 -0.33
N VAL A 612 -13.98 4.06 0.35
CA VAL A 612 -13.96 4.01 1.83
C VAL A 612 -13.02 5.06 2.42
N GLY A 613 -13.60 5.99 3.19
CA GLY A 613 -12.85 6.98 3.99
C GLY A 613 -12.58 6.50 5.41
N SER A 614 -11.80 7.27 6.17
CA SER A 614 -11.30 6.88 7.50
C SER A 614 -11.86 7.71 8.64
N THR A 615 -12.18 7.03 9.74
CA THR A 615 -12.46 7.62 11.05
C THR A 615 -11.40 7.21 12.08
N ASN A 616 -11.19 8.08 13.08
CA ASN A 616 -10.38 7.78 14.25
C ASN A 616 -11.22 7.16 15.38
N ILE A 617 -10.55 6.72 16.45
CA ILE A 617 -11.19 6.06 17.59
C ILE A 617 -12.25 6.93 18.28
N TYR A 618 -12.20 8.25 18.10
CA TYR A 618 -13.12 9.22 18.71
C TYR A 618 -14.37 9.51 17.85
N GLY A 619 -14.47 8.93 16.65
CA GLY A 619 -15.58 9.17 15.72
C GLY A 619 -15.40 10.44 14.88
N GLY A 620 -14.24 11.09 14.95
CA GLY A 620 -13.86 12.14 14.02
C GLY A 620 -13.38 11.55 12.70
N ARG A 621 -13.45 12.33 11.62
CA ARG A 621 -12.72 11.99 10.39
C ARG A 621 -11.23 11.97 10.71
N SER A 622 -10.51 10.93 10.30
CA SER A 622 -9.06 10.95 10.45
C SER A 622 -8.50 12.12 9.64
N PHE A 623 -7.57 12.89 10.23
CA PHE A 623 -7.11 14.17 9.66
C PHE A 623 -6.56 14.06 8.23
N TYR A 624 -6.06 12.89 7.84
CA TYR A 624 -5.51 12.59 6.52
C TYR A 624 -6.57 12.15 5.49
N SER A 625 -7.75 11.69 5.92
CA SER A 625 -8.72 11.03 5.02
C SER A 625 -9.23 12.02 3.98
N SER A 626 -9.14 11.68 2.70
CA SER A 626 -9.90 12.35 1.64
C SER A 626 -11.41 12.13 1.85
N TYR A 627 -12.21 13.09 1.38
CA TYR A 627 -13.65 13.18 1.64
C TYR A 627 -14.40 13.76 0.44
N GLY A 628 -15.73 13.89 0.53
CA GLY A 628 -16.54 14.58 -0.46
C GLY A 628 -16.81 13.76 -1.72
N GLN A 629 -16.53 14.33 -2.90
CA GLN A 629 -16.98 13.75 -4.17
C GLN A 629 -16.45 12.31 -4.36
N GLY A 630 -17.38 11.37 -4.60
CA GLY A 630 -17.06 9.97 -4.89
C GLY A 630 -16.83 9.11 -3.65
N LEU A 631 -17.01 9.64 -2.44
CA LEU A 631 -16.96 8.86 -1.19
C LEU A 631 -18.31 8.17 -0.93
N ASP A 632 -18.31 6.86 -0.65
CA ASP A 632 -19.53 6.10 -0.35
C ASP A 632 -19.79 6.00 1.15
N VAL A 633 -18.78 5.56 1.92
CA VAL A 633 -18.90 5.26 3.35
C VAL A 633 -17.57 5.53 4.05
N VAL A 634 -17.59 5.51 5.39
CA VAL A 634 -16.37 5.49 6.21
C VAL A 634 -16.30 4.24 7.08
N ALA A 635 -15.08 3.84 7.41
CA ALA A 635 -14.78 2.81 8.38
C ALA A 635 -13.56 3.22 9.23
N PRO A 636 -13.35 2.61 10.41
CA PRO A 636 -12.20 2.91 11.24
C PRO A 636 -10.89 2.69 10.48
N GLY A 637 -10.05 3.73 10.42
CA GLY A 637 -8.72 3.66 9.80
C GLY A 637 -7.61 4.20 10.70
N GLY A 638 -7.93 4.63 11.92
CA GLY A 638 -6.94 4.90 12.96
C GLY A 638 -6.34 6.30 12.96
N ASP A 639 -5.68 6.60 14.07
CA ASP A 639 -4.90 7.82 14.28
C ASP A 639 -3.81 7.50 15.31
N VAL A 640 -2.55 7.38 14.89
CA VAL A 640 -1.43 7.04 15.77
C VAL A 640 -0.71 8.28 16.31
N SER A 641 -1.29 9.47 16.17
CA SER A 641 -0.65 10.71 16.61
C SER A 641 -0.40 10.77 18.12
N ASN A 642 -1.26 10.13 18.93
CA ASN A 642 -1.10 10.06 20.37
C ASN A 642 -0.55 8.72 20.86
N SER A 643 -0.94 7.63 20.20
CA SER A 643 -0.69 6.26 20.65
C SER A 643 -0.90 5.25 19.51
N LEU A 644 -0.06 4.22 19.45
CA LEU A 644 -0.17 3.15 18.45
C LEU A 644 -1.46 2.33 18.61
N VAL A 645 -2.01 2.23 19.82
CA VAL A 645 -3.28 1.52 20.07
C VAL A 645 -4.51 2.30 19.61
N GLU A 646 -4.39 3.61 19.36
CA GLU A 646 -5.43 4.39 18.66
C GLU A 646 -5.40 4.15 17.14
N GLY A 647 -4.34 3.54 16.63
CA GLY A 647 -4.27 2.97 15.28
C GLY A 647 -5.09 1.69 15.13
N ILE A 648 -5.15 1.18 13.91
CA ILE A 648 -5.70 -0.15 13.62
C ILE A 648 -4.62 -1.18 13.91
N LEU A 649 -4.87 -2.08 14.86
CA LEU A 649 -3.95 -3.19 15.11
C LEU A 649 -4.08 -4.25 14.02
N THR A 650 -2.95 -4.63 13.43
CA THR A 650 -2.88 -5.64 12.37
C THR A 650 -1.56 -6.41 12.38
N THR A 651 -1.48 -7.47 11.57
CA THR A 651 -0.27 -8.28 11.38
C THR A 651 0.84 -7.44 10.77
N GLY A 652 2.06 -7.58 11.26
CA GLY A 652 3.29 -6.97 10.76
C GLY A 652 4.12 -7.92 9.90
N GLY A 653 5.26 -7.43 9.39
CA GLY A 653 6.16 -8.23 8.56
C GLY A 653 7.65 -8.05 8.87
N ALA A 654 8.03 -7.10 9.74
CA ALA A 654 9.43 -6.88 10.09
C ALA A 654 10.02 -8.05 10.90
N TRP A 655 9.19 -8.95 11.46
CA TRP A 655 9.61 -10.13 12.22
C TRP A 655 10.37 -11.18 11.41
N VAL A 656 10.39 -11.07 10.07
CA VAL A 656 11.05 -12.02 9.17
C VAL A 656 12.51 -12.22 9.56
N SER A 657 12.91 -13.48 9.74
CA SER A 657 14.21 -13.87 10.33
C SER A 657 15.44 -13.24 9.66
N GLY A 658 15.37 -12.94 8.36
CA GLY A 658 16.48 -12.34 7.61
C GLY A 658 16.93 -10.96 8.14
N PHE A 659 16.01 -10.17 8.71
CA PHE A 659 16.34 -8.89 9.35
C PHE A 659 17.03 -9.09 10.71
N TRP A 660 16.65 -10.14 11.44
CA TRP A 660 17.09 -10.39 12.82
C TRP A 660 18.32 -11.29 12.94
N GLU A 661 18.77 -11.88 11.83
CA GLU A 661 19.90 -12.81 11.81
C GLU A 661 21.17 -12.17 12.41
N GLY A 662 21.67 -12.77 13.50
CA GLY A 662 22.90 -12.32 14.18
C GLY A 662 22.66 -11.31 15.32
N LEU A 663 21.42 -10.88 15.57
CA LEU A 663 21.06 -10.04 16.71
C LEU A 663 20.74 -10.89 17.95
N SER A 664 21.16 -10.42 19.13
CA SER A 664 20.79 -11.04 20.41
C SER A 664 19.50 -10.43 20.96
N SER A 665 18.64 -11.24 21.60
CA SER A 665 17.31 -10.91 22.13
C SER A 665 17.25 -9.85 23.24
N GLY A 666 18.35 -9.13 23.53
CA GLY A 666 18.46 -8.23 24.69
C GLY A 666 18.63 -6.74 24.37
N ASN A 667 18.56 -6.34 23.09
CA ASN A 667 18.81 -4.96 22.64
C ASN A 667 17.62 -4.32 21.90
N LEU A 668 16.40 -4.83 22.11
CA LEU A 668 15.24 -4.44 21.32
C LEU A 668 14.54 -3.27 22.01
N GLU A 669 14.94 -2.04 21.68
CA GLU A 669 13.97 -0.94 21.79
C GLU A 669 12.97 -1.13 20.65
N ALA A 670 11.68 -1.22 21.02
CA ALA A 670 10.58 -1.59 20.15
C ALA A 670 10.56 -0.77 18.85
N SER A 671 10.19 -1.42 17.75
CA SER A 671 9.98 -0.71 16.49
C SER A 671 8.85 0.29 16.63
N TYR A 672 9.07 1.54 16.23
CA TYR A 672 8.12 2.65 16.41
C TYR A 672 6.73 2.48 15.76
N SER A 673 6.53 1.44 14.94
CA SER A 673 5.21 1.06 14.41
C SER A 673 4.74 -0.30 14.93
N ALA A 674 5.65 -1.07 15.54
CA ALA A 674 5.36 -2.35 16.14
C ALA A 674 4.82 -2.18 17.56
N ILE A 675 4.01 -3.15 17.96
CA ILE A 675 3.53 -3.29 19.34
C ILE A 675 4.14 -4.51 20.03
N ASP A 676 5.15 -5.10 19.42
CA ASP A 676 5.97 -6.21 19.93
C ASP A 676 7.43 -6.02 19.54
N ASP A 677 8.33 -6.75 20.21
CA ASP A 677 9.78 -6.61 20.05
C ASP A 677 10.29 -6.89 18.64
N ARG A 678 9.53 -7.61 17.81
CA ARG A 678 9.98 -8.08 16.48
C ARG A 678 9.21 -7.45 15.32
N GLY A 679 8.16 -6.68 15.56
CA GLY A 679 7.29 -6.17 14.50
C GLY A 679 6.52 -7.29 13.81
N GLN A 680 6.09 -8.28 14.60
CA GLN A 680 5.09 -9.26 14.19
C GLN A 680 3.69 -8.64 14.15
N TYR A 681 3.43 -7.60 14.93
CA TYR A 681 2.19 -6.86 14.99
C TYR A 681 2.48 -5.37 14.98
N VAL A 682 1.59 -4.61 14.36
CA VAL A 682 1.75 -3.16 14.19
C VAL A 682 0.46 -2.42 14.48
N GLY A 683 0.60 -1.18 14.97
CA GLY A 683 -0.49 -0.20 15.00
C GLY A 683 -0.34 0.74 13.82
N VAL A 684 -1.36 0.82 12.96
CA VAL A 684 -1.28 1.55 11.68
C VAL A 684 -2.41 2.57 11.52
N GLN A 685 -2.22 3.56 10.65
CA GLN A 685 -3.27 4.52 10.29
C GLN A 685 -3.36 4.72 8.78
N GLY A 686 -4.56 4.92 8.25
CA GLY A 686 -4.78 5.17 6.83
C GLY A 686 -6.16 4.71 6.36
N THR A 687 -6.68 5.35 5.32
CA THR A 687 -7.85 4.82 4.57
C THR A 687 -7.58 3.42 4.01
N SER A 688 -6.29 3.07 3.86
CA SER A 688 -5.77 1.75 3.54
C SER A 688 -6.15 0.64 4.53
N PHE A 689 -6.61 0.99 5.74
CA PHE A 689 -7.12 0.03 6.74
C PHE A 689 -8.65 0.09 6.92
N SER A 690 -9.28 1.19 6.50
CA SER A 690 -10.73 1.29 6.37
C SER A 690 -11.26 0.43 5.21
N ALA A 691 -10.59 0.46 4.04
CA ALA A 691 -10.97 -0.37 2.88
C ALA A 691 -10.97 -1.89 3.17
N PRO A 692 -9.94 -2.49 3.80
CA PRO A 692 -9.95 -3.91 4.15
C PRO A 692 -10.96 -4.22 5.25
N ALA A 693 -11.22 -3.30 6.19
CA ALA A 693 -12.31 -3.48 7.14
C ALA A 693 -13.66 -3.65 6.40
N VAL A 694 -13.96 -2.78 5.43
CA VAL A 694 -15.15 -2.91 4.59
C VAL A 694 -15.12 -4.17 3.73
N SER A 695 -13.97 -4.55 3.16
CA SER A 695 -13.82 -5.82 2.42
C SER A 695 -14.16 -7.03 3.28
N GLY A 696 -13.75 -7.01 4.56
CA GLY A 696 -14.14 -8.01 5.54
C GLY A 696 -15.64 -8.01 5.82
N ILE A 697 -16.29 -6.85 5.97
CA ILE A 697 -17.75 -6.77 6.12
C ILE A 697 -18.46 -7.36 4.89
N VAL A 698 -18.00 -7.02 3.68
CA VAL A 698 -18.53 -7.59 2.44
C VAL A 698 -18.34 -9.12 2.41
N ALA A 699 -17.23 -9.63 2.93
CA ALA A 699 -17.05 -11.08 3.05
C ALA A 699 -18.06 -11.71 4.03
N LEU A 700 -18.31 -11.09 5.19
CA LEU A 700 -19.37 -11.54 6.11
C LEU A 700 -20.76 -11.49 5.46
N MET A 701 -21.02 -10.46 4.64
CA MET A 701 -22.26 -10.32 3.90
C MET A 701 -22.45 -11.42 2.86
N LYS A 702 -21.39 -11.76 2.11
CA LYS A 702 -21.43 -12.79 1.07
C LYS A 702 -21.56 -14.20 1.63
N ASP A 703 -20.88 -14.50 2.73
CA ASP A 703 -21.10 -15.72 3.52
C ASP A 703 -22.59 -15.88 3.88
N ALA A 704 -23.22 -14.80 4.33
CA ALA A 704 -24.62 -14.81 4.71
C ALA A 704 -25.60 -14.88 3.51
N ASP A 705 -25.11 -14.74 2.28
CA ASP A 705 -25.86 -14.88 1.03
C ASP A 705 -25.77 -16.31 0.48
N ASP A 706 -26.45 -17.24 1.15
CA ASP A 706 -26.50 -18.66 0.78
C ASP A 706 -26.80 -18.86 -0.73
N ASN A 707 -25.80 -19.31 -1.50
CA ASN A 707 -25.85 -19.56 -2.96
C ASN A 707 -25.82 -18.31 -3.87
N ASP A 708 -25.21 -17.20 -3.43
CA ASP A 708 -24.98 -15.99 -4.24
C ASP A 708 -26.27 -15.46 -4.90
N VAL A 709 -27.34 -15.34 -4.10
CA VAL A 709 -28.66 -14.95 -4.59
C VAL A 709 -28.71 -13.46 -4.92
N LEU A 710 -27.96 -12.64 -4.20
CA LEU A 710 -27.91 -11.20 -4.36
C LEU A 710 -26.83 -10.81 -5.38
N THR A 711 -27.13 -9.79 -6.18
CA THR A 711 -26.12 -9.19 -7.06
C THR A 711 -25.16 -8.31 -6.27
N ARG A 712 -23.99 -7.99 -6.86
CA ARG A 712 -23.07 -6.97 -6.33
C ARG A 712 -23.81 -5.69 -5.93
N ASP A 713 -24.65 -5.15 -6.82
CA ASP A 713 -25.35 -3.89 -6.57
C ASP A 713 -26.29 -3.97 -5.35
N GLN A 714 -26.91 -5.13 -5.09
CA GLN A 714 -27.74 -5.35 -3.91
C GLN A 714 -26.91 -5.44 -2.63
N ILE A 715 -25.77 -6.14 -2.67
CA ILE A 715 -24.81 -6.20 -1.56
C ILE A 715 -24.28 -4.79 -1.25
N THR A 716 -23.83 -4.04 -2.25
CA THR A 716 -23.36 -2.66 -2.10
C THR A 716 -24.44 -1.75 -1.50
N GLU A 717 -25.69 -1.85 -1.98
CA GLU A 717 -26.80 -1.06 -1.44
C GLU A 717 -27.08 -1.40 0.04
N LEU A 718 -27.04 -2.68 0.40
CA LEU A 718 -27.24 -3.12 1.79
C LEU A 718 -26.11 -2.65 2.71
N LEU A 719 -24.85 -2.71 2.24
CA LEU A 719 -23.72 -2.17 2.97
C LEU A 719 -23.89 -0.67 3.20
N ILE A 720 -24.18 0.10 2.16
CA ILE A 720 -24.36 1.56 2.27
C ILE A 720 -25.55 1.92 3.18
N ARG A 721 -26.61 1.11 3.20
CA ARG A 721 -27.76 1.30 4.10
C ARG A 721 -27.48 0.93 5.55
N SER A 722 -26.45 0.13 5.82
CA SER A 722 -26.01 -0.18 7.17
C SER A 722 -25.33 1.01 7.85
N ALA A 723 -24.82 1.96 7.04
CA ALA A 723 -24.05 3.08 7.53
C ALA A 723 -24.91 4.17 8.17
N ASP A 724 -24.39 4.79 9.24
CA ASP A 724 -25.05 5.92 9.90
C ASP A 724 -24.07 6.94 10.49
N TYR A 725 -24.60 8.06 10.99
CA TYR A 725 -23.81 9.20 11.51
C TYR A 725 -23.87 9.35 13.03
N ASN A 726 -24.51 8.43 13.76
CA ASN A 726 -24.86 8.62 15.17
C ASN A 726 -23.61 8.84 16.03
N GLU A 727 -22.52 8.17 15.68
CA GLU A 727 -21.26 8.12 16.44
C GLU A 727 -20.20 9.07 15.85
N LEU A 728 -20.56 9.82 14.79
CA LEU A 728 -19.62 10.64 14.01
C LEU A 728 -19.67 12.12 14.40
N GLN A 729 -18.48 12.72 14.44
CA GLN A 729 -18.28 14.10 14.89
C GLN A 729 -17.61 14.93 13.81
N ILE A 730 -18.15 16.12 13.55
CA ILE A 730 -17.53 17.13 12.66
C ILE A 730 -16.93 18.22 13.53
N SER A 731 -15.66 18.55 13.30
CA SER A 731 -14.96 19.59 14.04
C SER A 731 -15.52 20.99 13.72
N THR A 732 -15.17 21.98 14.56
CA THR A 732 -15.58 23.38 14.29
C THR A 732 -14.90 23.92 13.03
N GLU A 733 -13.66 23.53 12.80
CA GLU A 733 -12.86 23.87 11.63
C GLU A 733 -13.44 23.26 10.35
N GLU A 734 -13.80 21.98 10.39
CA GLU A 734 -14.45 21.27 9.28
C GLU A 734 -15.81 21.88 8.95
N MET A 735 -16.61 22.23 9.96
CA MET A 735 -17.88 22.94 9.74
C MET A 735 -17.68 24.29 9.05
N ALA A 736 -16.60 25.02 9.35
CA ALA A 736 -16.27 26.28 8.69
C ALA A 736 -15.83 26.05 7.23
N GLU A 737 -15.05 25.01 6.97
CA GLU A 737 -14.66 24.60 5.61
C GLU A 737 -15.88 24.26 4.76
N TYR A 738 -16.79 23.44 5.30
CA TYR A 738 -18.02 23.05 4.62
C TYR A 738 -18.93 24.25 4.30
N GLN A 739 -19.04 25.23 5.20
CA GLN A 739 -19.79 26.46 4.93
C GLN A 739 -19.23 27.22 3.71
N GLN A 740 -17.90 27.30 3.59
CA GLN A 740 -17.27 27.91 2.41
C GLN A 740 -17.55 27.10 1.14
N PHE A 741 -17.45 25.77 1.21
CA PHE A 741 -17.79 24.88 0.10
C PHE A 741 -19.25 25.09 -0.37
N GLN A 742 -20.21 25.15 0.56
CA GLN A 742 -21.62 25.41 0.24
C GLN A 742 -21.83 26.77 -0.43
N GLU A 743 -21.18 27.83 0.07
CA GLU A 743 -21.27 29.16 -0.51
C GLU A 743 -20.69 29.23 -1.94
N GLN A 744 -19.60 28.49 -2.20
CA GLN A 744 -18.92 28.48 -3.51
C GLN A 744 -19.65 27.64 -4.55
N THR A 745 -20.19 26.48 -4.16
CA THR A 745 -20.76 25.49 -5.09
C THR A 745 -22.28 25.53 -5.18
N GLY A 746 -22.96 26.06 -4.15
CA GLY A 746 -24.40 25.93 -3.99
C GLY A 746 -24.87 24.50 -3.70
N SER A 747 -23.97 23.62 -3.26
CA SER A 747 -24.28 22.21 -2.98
C SER A 747 -25.32 22.05 -1.86
N THR A 748 -26.20 21.06 -2.01
CA THR A 748 -27.26 20.74 -1.06
C THR A 748 -26.98 19.51 -0.19
N ILE A 749 -25.84 18.83 -0.40
CA ILE A 749 -25.43 17.69 0.43
C ILE A 749 -25.19 18.17 1.86
N SER A 750 -25.47 17.33 2.86
CA SER A 750 -25.26 17.68 4.28
C SER A 750 -23.77 17.71 4.65
N ALA A 751 -23.42 18.32 5.78
CA ALA A 751 -22.03 18.32 6.28
C ALA A 751 -21.57 16.89 6.61
N GLN A 752 -22.48 16.08 7.18
CA GLN A 752 -22.20 14.66 7.42
C GLN A 752 -21.90 13.92 6.12
N GLU A 753 -22.74 14.12 5.10
CA GLU A 753 -22.55 13.45 3.81
C GLU A 753 -21.27 13.90 3.10
N TYR A 754 -20.91 15.18 3.25
CA TYR A 754 -19.69 15.74 2.70
C TYR A 754 -18.42 15.12 3.31
N PHE A 755 -18.37 14.93 4.63
CA PHE A 755 -17.18 14.40 5.29
C PHE A 755 -17.15 12.87 5.40
N PHE A 756 -18.31 12.22 5.44
CA PHE A 756 -18.44 10.81 5.81
C PHE A 756 -19.18 9.95 4.79
N GLY A 757 -19.54 10.49 3.61
CA GLY A 757 -20.33 9.75 2.63
C GLY A 757 -21.68 9.37 3.22
N ARG A 758 -21.98 8.09 3.37
CA ARG A 758 -23.25 7.61 3.96
C ARG A 758 -23.16 7.29 5.45
N GLY A 759 -21.97 7.43 6.05
CA GLY A 759 -21.71 7.23 7.47
C GLY A 759 -20.75 6.07 7.75
N LEU A 760 -20.62 5.75 9.03
CA LEU A 760 -19.83 4.64 9.54
C LEU A 760 -20.56 3.33 9.28
N VAL A 761 -19.92 2.41 8.56
CA VAL A 761 -20.49 1.08 8.26
C VAL A 761 -20.75 0.25 9.52
N ASN A 762 -21.84 -0.52 9.51
CA ASN A 762 -22.20 -1.42 10.60
C ASN A 762 -22.34 -2.86 10.09
N ALA A 763 -21.39 -3.73 10.45
CA ALA A 763 -21.31 -5.10 9.98
C ALA A 763 -22.52 -5.94 10.41
N GLU A 764 -23.01 -5.75 11.64
CA GLU A 764 -24.18 -6.46 12.16
C GLU A 764 -25.42 -6.16 11.32
N VAL A 765 -25.68 -4.88 11.07
CA VAL A 765 -26.85 -4.42 10.29
C VAL A 765 -26.71 -4.84 8.82
N ALA A 766 -25.50 -4.79 8.26
CA ALA A 766 -25.23 -5.20 6.88
C ALA A 766 -25.54 -6.69 6.66
N VAL A 767 -25.01 -7.57 7.54
CA VAL A 767 -25.26 -9.02 7.50
C VAL A 767 -26.75 -9.33 7.70
N ASP A 768 -27.41 -8.69 8.66
CA ASP A 768 -28.86 -8.86 8.85
C ASP A 768 -29.67 -8.42 7.63
N GLY A 769 -29.25 -7.33 6.97
CA GLY A 769 -29.83 -6.85 5.72
C GLY A 769 -29.81 -7.94 4.64
N VAL A 770 -28.67 -8.60 4.46
CA VAL A 770 -28.52 -9.71 3.50
C VAL A 770 -29.44 -10.87 3.87
N ARG A 771 -29.37 -11.36 5.10
CA ARG A 771 -30.18 -12.51 5.54
C ARG A 771 -31.68 -12.28 5.34
N ASN A 772 -32.15 -11.06 5.59
CA ASN A 772 -33.53 -10.69 5.37
C ASN A 772 -33.89 -10.62 3.87
N ALA A 773 -32.99 -10.08 3.04
CA ALA A 773 -33.16 -10.05 1.59
C ALA A 773 -33.22 -11.46 1.00
N VAL A 774 -32.29 -12.35 1.35
CA VAL A 774 -32.25 -13.75 0.91
C VAL A 774 -33.54 -14.49 1.28
N ARG A 775 -34.01 -14.36 2.53
CA ARG A 775 -35.29 -14.94 2.99
C ARG A 775 -36.50 -14.44 2.21
N SER A 776 -36.44 -13.22 1.67
CA SER A 776 -37.53 -12.65 0.87
C SER A 776 -37.55 -13.15 -0.58
N VAL A 777 -36.42 -13.65 -1.07
CA VAL A 777 -36.25 -14.23 -2.42
C VAL A 777 -36.46 -15.74 -2.41
N ALA A 778 -36.20 -16.41 -1.28
CA ALA A 778 -36.43 -17.84 -1.11
C ALA A 778 -37.92 -18.22 -1.27
N PRO A 779 -38.25 -19.25 -2.09
CA PRO A 779 -39.63 -19.58 -2.51
C PRO A 779 -40.54 -20.19 -1.43
#